data_AF-A0A948BFH2-F1
#
_entry.id   AF-A0A948BFH2-F1
#
_cell.length_a   1.000
_cell.length_b   1.000
_cell.length_c   1.000
_cell.angle_alpha   90.00
_cell.angle_beta   90.00
_cell.angle_gamma   90.00
#
_symmetry.space_group_name_H-M   'P 1'
#
loop_
_entity.id
_entity.type
_entity.pdbx_description
1 polymer ?
#
loop_
_entity_poly.entity_id
_entity_poly.type
_entity_poly.pdbx_seq_one_letter_code
_entity_poly.pdbx_strand_id
1 'polypeptide(L)'
;MILRKLIVLLILPVAFFSVLSPGMVATATAAEEGKVVIESPTKLWAEAVAAVEAEQNQRAAYLFERLFEYYPDHEKAEEALWRAAEILKAEALVAKKPEWEKVRDLYRKFFGIFPKSKHAPDAYLEVGIAHFHMSFLREALIYFKLFLERYPKSENYSLGLFWKAKTLVAIGQSEEAEKIYHGLIAGKDKKLRHQAAVALGDLNYAAGKYKEALRFFNLTKKELAPESKDYADLLGRIRSALVRHDSEAEIQEGRKLLYHYINVLADSPQERAKGLFELAESYYRQGEDATAQIFYEKILDESPQSDLAVLIRFRQAQYLDDPRSKLGKWQKRNDLTDPAGDAPYKELLAAYSAGEISQDARYGLMLRYQSRGDFEKSYELGRDYLKRGGGRFSKKVESALGQILVAWVEKHLENKEYDKIFDLYRAEHEHVADYGGGRLLSLIGQAMEALALYDQAAVVYYRALGLALTDQERLDLYFRRAMVYLAKKDLASADLLLTHLRDIYQGSPALAEIYFLSGRLREDQGEYAPALDFYKEAISLATRVEKKSEYAGAHLQLLLARQQLAEASEAIEIYRQNKWLAGPVQQEMYRLIGDARLAKNELWPAADAYLLAVADYLPQETALAQEIHMRLGEIYLQLGKKEKSNLHFGKASKGEDPLWRKVAQERYKQNEIDQAVSEVRAVLN
;
A
#
# COMPACT_ATOMS: atom_id res chain seq x y z
N MET A 1 -8.47 -25.32 40.20
CA MET A 1 -8.92 -25.40 41.61
C MET A 1 -7.73 -25.88 42.43
N ILE A 2 -7.21 -25.05 43.33
CA ILE A 2 -6.35 -25.30 44.52
C ILE A 2 -5.51 -24.03 44.77
N LEU A 3 -5.38 -23.72 46.06
CA LEU A 3 -5.20 -22.43 46.70
C LEU A 3 -3.76 -22.24 47.20
N ARG A 4 -3.31 -20.97 47.20
CA ARG A 4 -2.44 -20.24 48.18
C ARG A 4 -1.46 -21.04 49.08
N LYS A 5 -0.19 -20.59 49.15
CA LYS A 5 0.36 -19.71 50.23
C LYS A 5 1.88 -19.42 50.03
N LEU A 6 2.26 -18.19 50.39
CA LEU A 6 3.62 -17.65 50.56
C LEU A 6 4.46 -18.43 51.61
N ILE A 7 5.80 -18.38 51.49
CA ILE A 7 6.74 -17.76 52.46
C ILE A 7 8.20 -17.78 51.90
N VAL A 8 8.76 -16.56 51.81
CA VAL A 8 10.13 -16.06 52.07
C VAL A 8 11.34 -17.02 51.96
N LEU A 9 12.32 -16.62 51.14
CA LEU A 9 13.74 -16.92 51.37
C LEU A 9 14.62 -15.69 51.06
N LEU A 10 15.42 -15.27 52.06
CA LEU A 10 16.47 -14.25 51.97
C LEU A 10 17.59 -14.71 51.04
N ILE A 11 18.09 -13.83 50.16
CA ILE A 11 19.40 -13.96 49.52
C ILE A 11 20.13 -12.61 49.57
N LEU A 12 21.32 -12.63 50.18
CA LEU A 12 22.33 -11.57 50.26
C LEU A 12 22.83 -11.14 48.87
N PRO A 13 23.18 -9.87 48.62
CA PRO A 13 23.79 -9.47 47.36
C PRO A 13 25.31 -9.70 47.37
N VAL A 14 25.77 -10.41 46.35
CA VAL A 14 27.17 -10.57 45.95
C VAL A 14 27.64 -9.29 45.24
N ALA A 15 28.85 -8.86 45.58
CA ALA A 15 29.52 -7.67 45.08
C ALA A 15 29.78 -7.70 43.57
N PHE A 16 29.54 -6.57 42.91
CA PHE A 16 29.92 -6.32 41.51
C PHE A 16 31.34 -5.76 41.45
N PHE A 17 32.21 -6.44 40.72
CA PHE A 17 33.53 -5.98 40.29
C PHE A 17 33.38 -4.87 39.23
N SER A 18 34.07 -3.75 39.40
CA SER A 18 34.34 -2.79 38.31
C SER A 18 35.79 -2.94 37.84
N VAL A 19 35.93 -2.99 36.51
CA VAL A 19 37.18 -3.08 35.76
C VAL A 19 37.86 -1.70 35.75
N LEU A 20 39.11 -1.62 36.22
CA LEU A 20 40.00 -0.48 36.05
C LEU A 20 41.06 -0.84 35.01
N SER A 21 41.20 -0.02 33.97
CA SER A 21 42.39 0.03 33.11
C SER A 21 43.42 1.03 33.66
N PRO A 22 44.74 0.78 33.48
CA PRO A 22 45.80 1.50 34.20
C PRO A 22 46.40 2.64 33.36
N GLY A 23 46.70 3.77 33.99
CA GLY A 23 47.45 4.83 33.31
C GLY A 23 47.62 6.12 34.11
N MET A 24 48.44 6.10 35.16
CA MET A 24 49.51 7.09 35.40
C MET A 24 50.20 6.80 36.73
N VAL A 25 51.49 6.52 36.64
CA VAL A 25 52.39 6.21 37.76
C VAL A 25 52.91 7.51 38.38
N ALA A 26 52.71 7.59 39.71
CA ALA A 26 53.54 8.19 40.75
C ALA A 26 54.19 9.57 40.53
N THR A 27 53.82 10.51 41.40
CA THR A 27 54.67 10.90 42.54
C THR A 27 53.77 11.44 43.65
N ALA A 28 53.51 10.64 44.67
CA ALA A 28 52.89 11.10 45.91
C ALA A 28 53.82 10.70 47.06
N THR A 29 54.48 11.70 47.62
CA THR A 29 55.13 11.65 48.93
C THR A 29 54.08 11.36 50.00
N ALA A 30 54.34 10.35 50.84
CA ALA A 30 53.55 10.07 52.02
C ALA A 30 53.68 11.22 53.04
N ALA A 31 52.56 11.85 53.40
CA ALA A 31 52.39 12.53 54.69
C ALA A 31 50.90 12.87 54.92
N GLU A 32 50.45 12.58 56.15
CA GLU A 32 49.24 13.06 56.83
C GLU A 32 47.88 12.43 56.45
N GLU A 33 47.53 11.39 57.23
CA GLU A 33 46.16 11.09 57.62
C GLU A 33 45.53 12.35 58.27
N GLY A 34 44.93 13.19 57.43
CA GLY A 34 44.19 14.38 57.87
C GLY A 34 42.94 13.97 58.64
N LYS A 35 42.88 14.31 59.92
CA LYS A 35 41.62 14.45 60.66
C LYS A 35 40.65 15.26 59.81
N VAL A 36 39.49 14.70 59.47
CA VAL A 36 38.39 15.46 58.86
C VAL A 36 38.03 16.58 59.84
N VAL A 37 38.48 17.80 59.57
CA VAL A 37 38.08 18.98 60.33
C VAL A 37 36.62 19.21 59.97
N ILE A 38 35.70 18.75 60.81
CA ILE A 38 34.28 19.04 60.65
C ILE A 38 34.11 20.53 60.93
N GLU A 39 34.02 21.30 59.85
CA GLU A 39 33.86 22.75 59.89
C GLU A 39 32.53 23.13 60.53
N SER A 40 32.52 24.14 61.40
CA SER A 40 31.31 24.57 62.09
C SER A 40 30.19 24.94 61.10
N PRO A 41 28.90 24.70 61.42
CA PRO A 41 27.77 25.02 60.53
C PRO A 41 27.74 26.49 60.08
N THR A 42 28.13 27.41 60.96
CA THR A 42 28.21 28.85 60.68
C THR A 42 29.27 29.18 59.62
N LYS A 43 30.43 28.52 59.69
CA LYS A 43 31.50 28.66 58.70
C LYS A 43 31.07 28.10 57.34
N LEU A 44 30.53 26.88 57.30
CA LEU A 44 30.02 26.27 56.06
C LEU A 44 28.95 27.14 55.39
N TRP A 45 28.05 27.72 56.19
CA TRP A 45 27.04 28.64 55.69
C TRP A 45 27.66 29.90 55.07
N ALA A 46 28.61 30.53 55.76
CA ALA A 46 29.27 31.74 55.29
C ALA A 46 30.04 31.49 53.98
N GLU A 47 30.76 30.37 53.88
CA GLU A 47 31.48 29.98 52.66
C GLU A 47 30.53 29.65 51.50
N ALA A 48 29.42 28.97 51.78
CA ALA A 48 28.42 28.66 50.77
C ALA A 48 27.80 29.93 50.19
N VAL A 49 27.46 30.91 51.03
CA VAL A 49 26.94 32.22 50.61
C VAL A 49 27.98 32.99 49.80
N ALA A 50 29.24 33.05 50.25
CA ALA A 50 30.32 33.70 49.52
C ALA A 50 30.57 33.05 48.15
N ALA A 51 30.41 31.72 48.04
CA ALA A 51 30.50 31.00 46.78
C ALA A 51 29.35 31.34 45.82
N VAL A 52 28.13 31.59 46.32
CA VAL A 52 27.01 32.10 45.50
C VAL A 52 27.32 33.49 44.95
N GLU A 53 27.83 34.39 45.79
CA GLU A 53 28.20 35.76 45.39
C GLU A 53 29.34 35.77 44.35
N ALA A 54 30.23 34.79 44.41
CA ALA A 54 31.31 34.60 43.44
C ALA A 54 30.88 33.82 42.18
N GLU A 55 29.59 33.54 41.99
CA GLU A 55 29.01 32.74 40.89
C GLU A 55 29.60 31.30 40.79
N GLN A 56 30.17 30.79 41.89
CA GLN A 56 30.74 29.44 41.97
C GLN A 56 29.64 28.42 42.34
N ASN A 57 28.63 28.28 41.48
CA ASN A 57 27.39 27.51 41.73
C ASN A 57 27.65 26.07 42.20
N GLN A 58 28.51 25.31 41.53
CA GLN A 58 28.86 23.94 41.94
C GLN A 58 29.45 23.87 43.35
N ARG A 59 30.35 24.81 43.67
CA ARG A 59 30.97 24.89 44.99
C ARG A 59 29.97 25.30 46.07
N ALA A 60 29.11 26.26 45.76
CA ALA A 60 28.05 26.71 46.66
C ALA A 60 27.07 25.56 46.98
N ALA A 61 26.59 24.84 45.97
CA ALA A 61 25.70 23.70 46.14
C ALA A 61 26.35 22.60 47.00
N TYR A 62 27.62 22.28 46.73
CA TYR A 62 28.40 21.33 47.53
C TYR A 62 28.52 21.74 49.00
N LEU A 63 28.85 23.01 49.30
CA LEU A 63 29.00 23.49 50.67
C LEU A 63 27.67 23.49 51.45
N PHE A 64 26.57 23.86 50.78
CA PHE A 64 25.23 23.78 51.37
C PHE A 64 24.79 22.33 51.62
N GLU A 65 25.05 21.42 50.69
CA GLU A 65 24.77 19.98 50.91
C GLU A 65 25.61 19.42 52.07
N ARG A 66 26.90 19.76 52.14
CA ARG A 66 27.79 19.33 53.24
C ARG A 66 27.34 19.82 54.61
N LEU A 67 26.80 21.05 54.68
CA LEU A 67 26.22 21.59 55.92
C LEU A 67 25.06 20.71 56.39
N PHE A 68 24.14 20.38 55.48
CA PHE A 68 23.04 19.48 55.78
C PHE A 68 23.53 18.07 56.18
N GLU A 69 24.50 17.50 55.47
CA GLU A 69 25.00 16.14 55.73
C GLU A 69 25.68 16.00 57.10
N TYR A 70 26.46 16.99 57.52
CA TYR A 70 27.14 16.97 58.82
C TYR A 70 26.26 17.42 59.98
N TYR A 71 25.25 18.25 59.70
CA TYR A 71 24.41 18.87 60.72
C TYR A 71 22.92 18.83 60.35
N PRO A 72 22.31 17.64 60.17
CA PRO A 72 20.94 17.50 59.67
C PRO A 72 19.86 18.10 60.59
N ASP A 73 20.13 18.19 61.90
CA ASP A 73 19.21 18.75 62.90
C ASP A 73 19.43 20.25 63.15
N HIS A 74 20.39 20.88 62.47
CA HIS A 74 20.70 22.31 62.65
C HIS A 74 19.60 23.19 62.05
N GLU A 75 19.34 24.36 62.64
CA GLU A 75 18.28 25.29 62.20
C GLU A 75 18.38 25.70 60.71
N LYS A 76 19.61 25.69 60.17
CA LYS A 76 19.90 26.02 58.76
C LYS A 76 19.95 24.81 57.82
N ALA A 77 19.78 23.59 58.32
CA ALA A 77 19.94 22.38 57.54
C ALA A 77 18.88 22.28 56.43
N GLU A 78 17.62 22.60 56.76
CA GLU A 78 16.52 22.69 55.78
C GLU A 78 16.84 23.73 54.69
N GLU A 79 17.18 24.97 55.09
CA GLU A 79 17.46 26.04 54.13
C GLU A 79 18.70 25.74 53.27
N ALA A 80 19.73 25.14 53.84
CA ALA A 80 20.93 24.74 53.10
C ALA A 80 20.59 23.71 52.02
N LEU A 81 19.85 22.65 52.37
CA LEU A 81 19.45 21.62 51.40
C LEU A 81 18.57 22.20 50.28
N TRP A 82 17.65 23.11 50.62
CA TRP A 82 16.83 23.83 49.64
C TRP A 82 17.68 24.67 48.68
N ARG A 83 18.61 25.48 49.20
CA ARG A 83 19.51 26.31 48.39
C ARG A 83 20.39 25.48 47.47
N ALA A 84 20.91 24.35 47.95
CA ALA A 84 21.69 23.43 47.12
C ALA A 84 20.86 22.92 45.92
N ALA A 85 19.61 22.52 46.15
CA ALA A 85 18.71 22.05 45.09
C ALA A 85 18.38 23.13 44.05
N GLU A 86 18.06 24.35 44.49
CA GLU A 86 17.78 25.48 43.59
C GLU A 86 18.99 25.84 42.71
N ILE A 87 20.21 25.82 43.28
CA ILE A 87 21.44 26.11 42.54
C ILE A 87 21.69 25.05 41.46
N LEU A 88 21.59 23.76 41.80
CA LEU A 88 21.78 22.68 40.82
C LEU A 88 20.73 22.74 39.70
N LYS A 89 19.48 23.08 40.02
CA LYS A 89 18.43 23.29 39.03
C LYS A 89 18.76 24.45 38.09
N ALA A 90 19.17 25.60 38.63
CA ALA A 90 19.55 26.75 37.82
C ALA A 90 20.71 26.42 36.86
N GLU A 91 21.69 25.66 37.33
CA GLU A 91 22.80 25.21 36.50
C GLU A 91 22.36 24.22 35.42
N ALA A 92 21.49 23.26 35.76
CA ALA A 92 20.92 22.30 34.81
C ALA A 92 20.09 22.98 33.70
N LEU A 93 19.50 24.15 33.94
CA LEU A 93 18.73 24.87 32.92
C LEU A 93 19.61 25.48 31.82
N VAL A 94 20.87 25.78 32.11
CA VAL A 94 21.79 26.46 31.16
C VAL A 94 22.93 25.57 30.67
N ALA A 95 23.15 24.42 31.31
CA ALA A 95 24.22 23.50 30.96
C ALA A 95 23.98 22.79 29.61
N LYS A 96 25.05 22.63 28.82
CA LYS A 96 25.03 21.81 27.58
C LYS A 96 24.75 20.33 27.84
N LYS A 97 25.15 19.83 29.02
CA LYS A 97 24.93 18.46 29.50
C LYS A 97 24.34 18.54 30.90
N PRO A 98 23.01 18.71 31.02
CA PRO A 98 22.40 19.03 32.30
C PRO A 98 22.25 17.79 33.20
N GLU A 99 22.65 17.94 34.46
CA GLU A 99 22.65 16.85 35.45
C GLU A 99 21.32 16.76 36.22
N TRP A 100 20.22 16.53 35.50
CA TRP A 100 18.87 16.45 36.08
C TRP A 100 18.68 15.33 37.10
N GLU A 101 19.54 14.31 37.09
CA GLU A 101 19.54 13.25 38.10
C GLU A 101 19.88 13.78 39.49
N LYS A 102 20.91 14.63 39.60
CA LYS A 102 21.28 15.26 40.87
C LYS A 102 20.19 16.20 41.37
N VAL A 103 19.57 16.97 40.47
CA VAL A 103 18.43 17.84 40.77
C VAL A 103 17.27 17.02 41.36
N ARG A 104 16.87 15.95 40.67
CA ARG A 104 15.83 15.02 41.13
C ARG A 104 16.17 14.45 42.51
N ASP A 105 17.40 13.98 42.72
CA ASP A 105 17.80 13.30 43.94
C ASP A 105 17.82 14.24 45.15
N LEU A 106 18.26 15.48 44.96
CA LEU A 106 18.33 16.46 46.02
C LEU A 106 16.94 16.97 46.44
N TYR A 107 16.04 17.26 45.49
CA TYR A 107 14.64 17.59 45.83
C TYR A 107 13.88 16.41 46.45
N ARG A 108 14.18 15.17 46.00
CA ARG A 108 13.60 13.96 46.62
C ARG A 108 14.07 13.77 48.06
N LYS A 109 15.36 13.98 48.31
CA LYS A 109 15.96 14.01 49.65
C LYS A 109 15.27 15.08 50.51
N PHE A 110 15.08 16.28 49.96
CA PHE A 110 14.44 17.40 50.65
C PHE A 110 13.02 17.08 51.13
N PHE A 111 12.08 16.72 50.25
CA PHE A 111 10.70 16.51 50.69
C PHE A 111 10.53 15.24 51.54
N GLY A 112 11.45 14.26 51.42
CA GLY A 112 11.45 13.07 52.25
C GLY A 112 11.85 13.35 53.70
N ILE A 113 12.80 14.26 53.91
CA ILE A 113 13.36 14.61 55.23
C ILE A 113 12.56 15.76 55.87
N PHE A 114 12.10 16.72 55.06
CA PHE A 114 11.33 17.88 55.50
C PHE A 114 9.89 17.89 54.93
N PRO A 115 9.07 16.84 55.15
CA PRO A 115 7.74 16.73 54.52
C PRO A 115 6.73 17.78 54.99
N LYS A 116 7.00 18.48 56.09
CA LYS A 116 6.18 19.58 56.63
C LYS A 116 6.68 20.97 56.24
N SER A 117 7.80 21.06 55.51
CA SER A 117 8.34 22.33 55.04
C SER A 117 7.34 23.04 54.12
N LYS A 118 7.35 24.38 54.15
CA LYS A 118 6.63 25.19 53.16
C LYS A 118 7.09 24.92 51.71
N HIS A 119 8.32 24.44 51.55
CA HIS A 119 8.94 24.09 50.26
C HIS A 119 8.67 22.64 49.83
N ALA A 120 8.06 21.80 50.68
CA ALA A 120 7.81 20.39 50.37
C ALA A 120 6.94 20.19 49.10
N PRO A 121 5.87 20.99 48.84
CA PRO A 121 5.14 20.92 47.59
C PRO A 121 6.01 21.23 46.37
N ASP A 122 6.84 22.27 46.46
CA ASP A 122 7.68 22.73 45.36
C ASP A 122 8.77 21.71 45.04
N ALA A 123 9.45 21.19 46.06
CA ALA A 123 10.41 20.09 45.89
C ALA A 123 9.77 18.86 45.22
N TYR A 124 8.53 18.53 45.59
CA TYR A 124 7.81 17.41 44.97
C TYR A 124 7.50 17.68 43.48
N LEU A 125 7.10 18.91 43.14
CA LEU A 125 6.87 19.32 41.75
C LEU A 125 8.16 19.27 40.91
N GLU A 126 9.27 19.76 41.46
CA GLU A 126 10.58 19.78 40.78
C GLU A 126 11.11 18.37 40.48
N VAL A 127 10.79 17.37 41.31
CA VAL A 127 11.09 15.96 40.98
C VAL A 127 10.39 15.52 39.70
N GLY A 128 9.12 15.89 39.51
CA GLY A 128 8.39 15.63 38.27
C GLY A 128 9.00 16.34 37.06
N ILE A 129 9.40 17.60 37.23
CA ILE A 129 10.05 18.40 36.17
C ILE A 129 11.40 17.78 35.78
N ALA A 130 12.20 17.36 36.75
CA ALA A 130 13.46 16.67 36.48
C ALA A 130 13.24 15.38 35.69
N HIS A 131 12.25 14.55 36.06
CA HIS A 131 11.85 13.36 35.29
C HIS A 131 11.47 13.69 33.84
N PHE A 132 10.73 14.79 33.61
CA PHE A 132 10.41 15.24 32.25
C PHE A 132 11.66 15.57 31.44
N HIS A 133 12.61 16.33 32.02
CA HIS A 133 13.85 16.69 31.34
C HIS A 133 14.76 15.49 31.04
N MET A 134 14.71 14.43 31.86
CA MET A 134 15.38 13.16 31.60
C MET A 134 14.61 12.24 30.63
N SER A 135 13.50 12.70 30.07
CA SER A 135 12.62 11.92 29.18
C SER A 135 11.99 10.67 29.84
N PHE A 136 11.96 10.62 31.18
CA PHE A 136 11.18 9.65 31.97
C PHE A 136 9.72 10.12 32.06
N LEU A 137 9.03 10.13 30.92
CA LEU A 137 7.73 10.78 30.75
C LEU A 137 6.60 10.12 31.57
N ARG A 138 6.67 8.81 31.81
CA ARG A 138 5.66 8.09 32.60
C ARG A 138 5.77 8.44 34.08
N GLU A 139 6.99 8.48 34.59
CA GLU A 139 7.33 8.88 35.96
C GLU A 139 6.96 10.34 36.18
N ALA A 140 7.34 11.23 35.26
CA ALA A 140 6.95 12.64 35.30
C ALA A 140 5.43 12.80 35.43
N LEU A 141 4.65 12.10 34.60
CA LEU A 141 3.19 12.15 34.66
C LEU A 141 2.63 11.67 36.01
N ILE A 142 3.20 10.61 36.59
CA ILE A 142 2.80 10.10 37.91
C ILE A 142 3.07 11.16 38.98
N TYR A 143 4.25 11.77 38.99
CA TYR A 143 4.60 12.84 39.93
C TYR A 143 3.67 14.03 39.78
N PHE A 144 3.34 14.48 38.56
CA PHE A 144 2.40 15.59 38.39
C PHE A 144 0.98 15.26 38.85
N LYS A 145 0.49 14.03 38.60
CA LYS A 145 -0.82 13.59 39.11
C LYS A 145 -0.86 13.61 40.64
N LEU A 146 0.14 12.99 41.27
CA LEU A 146 0.25 12.94 42.73
C LEU A 146 0.45 14.33 43.35
N PHE A 147 1.18 15.23 42.69
CA PHE A 147 1.34 16.62 43.14
C PHE A 147 -0.02 17.34 43.21
N LEU A 148 -0.82 17.24 42.15
CA LEU A 148 -2.14 17.88 42.07
C LEU A 148 -3.13 17.29 43.09
N GLU A 149 -3.03 16.00 43.39
CA GLU A 149 -3.85 15.33 44.40
C GLU A 149 -3.44 15.70 45.84
N ARG A 150 -2.13 15.72 46.12
CA ARG A 150 -1.59 15.93 47.48
C ARG A 150 -1.54 17.40 47.88
N TYR A 151 -1.34 18.30 46.93
CA TYR A 151 -1.14 19.73 47.17
C TYR A 151 -2.12 20.61 46.38
N PRO A 152 -3.46 20.41 46.53
CA PRO A 152 -4.47 21.14 45.76
C PRO A 152 -4.54 22.65 46.08
N LYS A 153 -3.86 23.10 47.15
CA LYS A 153 -3.77 24.51 47.57
C LYS A 153 -2.38 25.13 47.36
N SER A 154 -1.46 24.42 46.72
CA SER A 154 -0.12 24.96 46.42
C SER A 154 -0.22 26.17 45.49
N GLU A 155 0.62 27.17 45.71
CA GLU A 155 0.77 28.31 44.79
C GLU A 155 1.20 27.85 43.39
N ASN A 156 1.92 26.72 43.31
CA ASN A 156 2.40 26.10 42.08
C ASN A 156 1.41 25.08 41.47
N TYR A 157 0.16 25.03 41.93
CA TYR A 157 -0.86 24.11 41.39
C TYR A 157 -1.02 24.28 39.85
N SER A 158 -1.11 25.51 39.37
CA SER A 158 -1.22 25.82 37.94
C SER A 158 0.05 25.46 37.16
N LEU A 159 1.23 25.57 37.77
CA LEU A 159 2.49 25.15 37.17
C LEU A 159 2.55 23.61 37.05
N GLY A 160 2.08 22.89 38.06
CA GLY A 160 1.92 21.43 38.01
C GLY A 160 0.96 20.98 36.90
N LEU A 161 -0.15 21.69 36.71
CA LEU A 161 -1.05 21.47 35.56
C LEU A 161 -0.35 21.71 34.22
N PHE A 162 0.44 22.78 34.10
CA PHE A 162 1.18 23.09 32.88
C PHE A 162 2.17 21.98 32.51
N TRP A 163 2.97 21.51 33.47
CA TRP A 163 3.92 20.43 33.24
C TRP A 163 3.25 19.07 33.03
N LYS A 164 2.12 18.80 33.69
CA LYS A 164 1.25 17.66 33.37
C LYS A 164 0.85 17.71 31.90
N ALA A 165 0.27 18.82 31.44
CA ALA A 165 -0.16 19.00 30.06
C ALA A 165 1.00 18.84 29.06
N LYS A 166 2.15 19.44 29.35
CA LYS A 166 3.36 19.30 28.52
C LYS A 166 3.83 17.85 28.42
N THR A 167 3.74 17.10 29.52
CA THR A 167 4.06 15.67 29.56
C THR A 167 3.04 14.85 28.77
N LEU A 168 1.75 15.17 28.91
CA LEU A 168 0.66 14.55 28.14
C LEU A 168 0.86 14.70 26.63
N VAL A 169 1.28 15.89 26.16
CA VAL A 169 1.63 16.10 24.74
C VAL A 169 2.80 15.19 24.34
N ALA A 170 3.87 15.14 25.14
CA ALA A 170 5.06 14.33 24.84
C ALA A 170 4.78 12.81 24.76
N ILE A 171 3.76 12.32 25.46
CA ILE A 171 3.31 10.92 25.38
C ILE A 171 2.20 10.67 24.34
N GLY A 172 1.80 11.70 23.58
CA GLY A 172 0.77 11.61 22.54
C GLY A 172 -0.68 11.76 23.02
N GLN A 173 -0.91 12.12 24.29
CA GLN A 173 -2.25 12.36 24.88
C GLN A 173 -2.68 13.82 24.73
N SER A 174 -2.73 14.29 23.49
CA SER A 174 -2.96 15.70 23.14
C SER A 174 -4.32 16.26 23.58
N GLU A 175 -5.38 15.45 23.56
CA GLU A 175 -6.74 15.92 23.89
C GLU A 175 -6.89 16.31 25.37
N GLU A 176 -6.29 15.54 26.29
CA GLU A 176 -6.30 15.89 27.72
C GLU A 176 -5.42 17.11 27.98
N ALA A 177 -4.28 17.22 27.30
CA ALA A 177 -3.40 18.38 27.40
C ALA A 177 -4.10 19.67 26.94
N GLU A 178 -4.84 19.61 25.84
CA GLU A 178 -5.60 20.74 25.28
C GLU A 178 -6.60 21.32 26.30
N LYS A 179 -7.36 20.45 26.97
CA LYS A 179 -8.30 20.86 28.04
C LYS A 179 -7.60 21.58 29.18
N ILE A 180 -6.44 21.09 29.60
CA ILE A 180 -5.65 21.70 30.68
C ILE A 180 -5.13 23.07 30.25
N TYR A 181 -4.55 23.18 29.05
CA TYR A 181 -4.05 24.47 28.56
C TYR A 181 -5.15 25.52 28.41
N HIS A 182 -6.35 25.14 27.96
CA HIS A 182 -7.50 26.04 27.95
C HIS A 182 -7.84 26.58 29.34
N GLY A 183 -7.83 25.72 30.36
CA GLY A 183 -8.01 26.13 31.75
C GLY A 183 -6.94 27.11 32.23
N LEU A 184 -5.67 26.87 31.86
CA LEU A 184 -4.55 27.74 32.21
C LEU A 184 -4.64 29.12 31.55
N ILE A 185 -5.12 29.21 30.30
CA ILE A 185 -5.33 30.48 29.60
C ILE A 185 -6.41 31.35 30.27
N ALA A 186 -7.42 30.73 30.89
CA ALA A 186 -8.45 31.44 31.66
C ALA A 186 -7.99 31.84 33.07
N GLY A 187 -6.80 31.39 33.51
CA GLY A 187 -6.25 31.65 34.83
C GLY A 187 -5.71 33.07 35.02
N LYS A 188 -5.28 33.39 36.25
CA LYS A 188 -4.76 34.72 36.60
C LYS A 188 -3.24 34.88 36.34
N ASP A 189 -2.49 33.79 36.31
CA ASP A 189 -1.04 33.82 36.08
C ASP A 189 -0.72 34.18 34.62
N LYS A 190 -0.23 35.40 34.40
CA LYS A 190 0.12 35.92 33.07
C LYS A 190 1.16 35.06 32.35
N LYS A 191 2.20 34.58 33.05
CA LYS A 191 3.28 33.80 32.44
C LYS A 191 2.77 32.44 31.98
N LEU A 192 1.99 31.76 32.83
CA LEU A 192 1.38 30.47 32.47
C LEU A 192 0.32 30.62 31.38
N ARG A 193 -0.46 31.70 31.37
CA ARG A 193 -1.39 32.00 30.26
C ARG A 193 -0.66 32.04 28.92
N HIS A 194 0.47 32.74 28.85
CA HIS A 194 1.27 32.84 27.62
C HIS A 194 1.87 31.51 27.21
N GLN A 195 2.48 30.79 28.16
CA GLN A 195 3.08 29.49 27.89
C GLN A 195 2.04 28.46 27.43
N ALA A 196 0.84 28.46 28.03
CA ALA A 196 -0.27 27.61 27.64
C ALA A 196 -0.83 27.99 26.25
N ALA A 197 -0.96 29.29 25.95
CA ALA A 197 -1.39 29.75 24.62
C ALA A 197 -0.37 29.34 23.54
N VAL A 198 0.92 29.52 23.80
CA VAL A 198 1.97 29.07 22.88
C VAL A 198 1.94 27.55 22.69
N ALA A 199 1.78 26.77 23.77
CA ALA A 199 1.67 25.32 23.69
C ALA A 199 0.43 24.85 22.91
N LEU A 200 -0.72 25.51 23.06
CA LEU A 200 -1.89 25.25 22.20
C LEU A 200 -1.64 25.64 20.76
N GLY A 201 -0.93 26.75 20.52
CA GLY A 201 -0.52 27.16 19.19
C GLY A 201 0.33 26.07 18.51
N ASP A 202 1.33 25.55 19.21
CA ASP A 202 2.17 24.44 18.71
C ASP A 202 1.37 23.17 18.47
N LEU A 203 0.45 22.84 19.38
CA LEU A 203 -0.38 21.64 19.26
C LEU A 203 -1.29 21.72 18.02
N ASN A 204 -1.90 22.88 17.80
CA ASN A 204 -2.72 23.12 16.60
C ASN A 204 -1.85 23.15 15.33
N TYR A 205 -0.66 23.74 15.39
CA TYR A 205 0.29 23.75 14.28
C TYR A 205 0.68 22.32 13.89
N ALA A 206 1.03 21.47 14.86
CA ALA A 206 1.36 20.07 14.63
C ALA A 206 0.17 19.26 14.09
N ALA A 207 -1.06 19.66 14.43
CA ALA A 207 -2.28 19.09 13.87
C ALA A 207 -2.67 19.65 12.48
N GLY A 208 -1.85 20.52 11.88
CA GLY A 208 -2.14 21.17 10.59
C GLY A 208 -3.22 22.27 10.66
N LYS A 209 -3.67 22.63 11.86
CA LYS A 209 -4.70 23.65 12.13
C LYS A 209 -4.06 25.03 12.25
N TYR A 210 -3.53 25.54 11.13
CA TYR A 210 -2.68 26.75 11.15
C TYR A 210 -3.43 28.01 11.55
N LYS A 211 -4.72 28.12 11.21
CA LYS A 211 -5.57 29.27 11.60
C LYS A 211 -5.74 29.34 13.11
N GLU A 212 -6.03 28.20 13.74
CA GLU A 212 -6.16 28.05 15.19
C GLU A 212 -4.81 28.30 15.87
N ALA A 213 -3.72 27.77 15.31
CA ALA A 213 -2.38 28.02 15.81
C ALA A 213 -2.06 29.53 15.88
N LEU A 214 -2.32 30.26 14.78
CA LEU A 214 -2.13 31.70 14.70
C LEU A 214 -2.99 32.46 15.71
N ARG A 215 -4.24 32.04 15.94
CA ARG A 215 -5.10 32.64 16.96
C ARG A 215 -4.44 32.59 18.34
N PHE A 216 -3.89 31.44 18.74
CA PHE A 216 -3.24 31.31 20.05
C PHE A 216 -1.90 32.03 20.12
N PHE A 217 -1.06 31.94 19.08
CA PHE A 217 0.20 32.70 19.05
C PHE A 217 -0.04 34.22 19.15
N ASN A 218 -1.09 34.73 18.50
CA ASN A 218 -1.45 36.14 18.55
C ASN A 218 -1.94 36.61 19.93
N LEU A 219 -2.44 35.73 20.79
CA LEU A 219 -2.76 36.09 22.18
C LEU A 219 -1.47 36.48 22.93
N THR A 220 -0.42 35.68 22.78
CA THR A 220 0.87 35.93 23.40
C THR A 220 1.58 37.13 22.77
N LYS A 221 1.54 37.24 21.43
CA LYS A 221 2.21 38.32 20.68
C LYS A 221 1.81 39.72 21.18
N LYS A 222 0.52 39.93 21.49
CA LYS A 222 -0.01 41.23 21.94
C LYS A 222 0.54 41.69 23.30
N GLU A 223 1.02 40.76 24.12
CA GLU A 223 1.43 41.03 25.50
C GLU A 223 2.96 40.97 25.68
N LEU A 224 3.72 40.61 24.64
CA LEU A 224 5.19 40.56 24.64
C LEU A 224 5.80 41.86 24.12
N ALA A 225 6.95 42.25 24.70
CA ALA A 225 7.72 43.40 24.21
C ALA A 225 8.40 43.05 22.87
N PRO A 226 8.32 43.91 21.84
CA PRO A 226 8.90 43.64 20.53
C PRO A 226 10.40 43.33 20.52
N GLU A 227 11.15 43.88 21.48
CA GLU A 227 12.60 43.70 21.61
C GLU A 227 12.98 42.43 22.37
N SER A 228 12.01 41.70 22.93
CA SER A 228 12.28 40.49 23.73
C SER A 228 12.63 39.27 22.87
N LYS A 229 13.52 38.42 23.39
CA LYS A 229 13.84 37.13 22.75
C LYS A 229 12.59 36.26 22.54
N ASP A 230 11.70 36.22 23.53
CA ASP A 230 10.44 35.47 23.45
C ASP A 230 9.55 35.95 22.29
N TYR A 231 9.56 37.25 21.99
CA TYR A 231 8.83 37.80 20.84
C TYR A 231 9.44 37.33 19.52
N ALA A 232 10.76 37.33 19.39
CA ALA A 232 11.46 36.83 18.20
C ALA A 232 11.19 35.32 17.97
N ASP A 233 11.27 34.51 19.03
CA ASP A 233 10.98 33.07 18.97
C ASP A 233 9.51 32.81 18.56
N LEU A 234 8.57 33.59 19.10
CA LEU A 234 7.15 33.53 18.74
C LEU A 234 6.89 33.95 17.29
N LEU A 235 7.58 34.99 16.80
CA LEU A 235 7.48 35.42 15.40
C LEU A 235 7.91 34.31 14.43
N GLY A 236 8.92 33.52 14.79
CA GLY A 236 9.31 32.33 14.01
C GLY A 236 8.14 31.34 13.86
N ARG A 237 7.43 31.04 14.95
CA ARG A 237 6.26 30.15 14.96
C ARG A 237 5.09 30.72 14.15
N ILE A 238 4.81 32.01 14.31
CA ILE A 238 3.77 32.72 13.56
C ILE A 238 4.08 32.67 12.07
N ARG A 239 5.31 33.00 11.68
CA ARG A 239 5.76 32.96 10.28
C ARG A 239 5.58 31.57 9.70
N SER A 240 6.03 30.51 10.38
CA SER A 240 5.87 29.13 9.91
C SER A 240 4.41 28.70 9.78
N ALA A 241 3.52 29.20 10.63
CA ALA A 241 2.07 28.98 10.53
C ALA A 241 1.44 29.77 9.37
N LEU A 242 1.82 31.04 9.17
CA LEU A 242 1.32 31.87 8.07
C LEU A 242 1.62 31.27 6.70
N VAL A 243 2.85 30.80 6.48
CA VAL A 243 3.30 30.25 5.17
C VAL A 243 2.73 28.87 4.84
N ARG A 244 1.94 28.30 5.76
CA ARG A 244 1.19 27.04 5.62
C ARG A 244 -0.32 27.25 5.76
N HIS A 245 -0.77 28.49 5.98
CA HIS A 245 -2.16 28.84 6.11
C HIS A 245 -2.91 28.68 4.78
N ASP A 246 -4.23 28.48 4.80
CA ASP A 246 -5.03 28.29 3.57
C ASP A 246 -5.40 29.61 2.86
N SER A 247 -5.37 30.74 3.59
CA SER A 247 -5.66 32.08 3.05
C SER A 247 -4.44 32.67 2.35
N GLU A 248 -4.61 33.04 1.08
CA GLU A 248 -3.60 33.71 0.27
C GLU A 248 -3.01 34.94 0.96
N ALA A 249 -3.85 35.79 1.55
CA ALA A 249 -3.41 37.00 2.24
C ALA A 249 -2.47 36.71 3.42
N GLU A 250 -2.77 35.67 4.19
CA GLU A 250 -1.95 35.26 5.34
C GLU A 250 -0.63 34.63 4.87
N ILE A 251 -0.64 33.85 3.79
CA ILE A 251 0.58 33.29 3.20
C ILE A 251 1.50 34.42 2.74
N GLN A 252 0.96 35.42 2.03
CA GLN A 252 1.76 36.56 1.56
C GLN A 252 2.36 37.35 2.73
N GLU A 253 1.62 37.52 3.84
CA GLU A 253 2.16 38.13 5.04
C GLU A 253 3.29 37.29 5.67
N GLY A 254 3.10 35.97 5.75
CA GLY A 254 4.15 35.04 6.17
C GLY A 254 5.41 35.12 5.30
N ARG A 255 5.24 35.25 3.98
CA ARG A 255 6.35 35.41 3.04
C ARG A 255 7.09 36.74 3.24
N LYS A 256 6.39 37.85 3.49
CA LYS A 256 7.04 39.13 3.84
C LYS A 256 7.91 38.98 5.09
N LEU A 257 7.38 38.32 6.13
CA LEU A 257 8.15 38.04 7.35
C LEU A 257 9.36 37.14 7.08
N LEU A 258 9.24 36.15 6.19
CA LEU A 258 10.37 35.35 5.72
C LEU A 258 11.42 36.20 5.01
N TYR A 259 11.04 37.07 4.08
CA TYR A 259 11.99 37.95 3.39
C TYR A 259 12.77 38.83 4.36
N HIS A 260 12.09 39.46 5.33
CA HIS A 260 12.77 40.24 6.36
C HIS A 260 13.75 39.39 7.18
N TYR A 261 13.31 38.21 7.60
CA TYR A 261 14.15 37.28 8.36
C TYR A 261 15.39 36.81 7.57
N ILE A 262 15.22 36.44 6.31
CA ILE A 262 16.30 36.00 5.41
C ILE A 262 17.33 37.11 5.21
N ASN A 263 16.89 38.37 5.09
CA ASN A 263 17.79 39.51 4.93
C ASN A 263 18.63 39.80 6.19
N VAL A 264 18.06 39.59 7.38
CA VAL A 264 18.79 39.74 8.66
C VAL A 264 19.85 38.64 8.82
N LEU A 265 19.61 37.45 8.25
CA LEU A 265 20.54 36.32 8.30
C LEU A 265 21.63 36.36 7.21
N ALA A 266 21.90 37.51 6.59
CA ALA A 266 22.88 37.62 5.50
C ALA A 266 24.26 37.05 5.88
N ASP A 267 24.68 37.22 7.13
CA ASP A 267 25.98 36.76 7.65
C ASP A 267 25.94 35.31 8.19
N SER A 268 24.83 34.58 8.00
CA SER A 268 24.65 33.20 8.47
C SER A 268 24.08 32.31 7.33
N PRO A 269 24.94 31.87 6.39
CA PRO A 269 24.50 31.20 5.15
C PRO A 269 23.61 29.97 5.38
N GLN A 270 23.89 29.17 6.40
CA GLN A 270 23.15 27.95 6.72
C GLN A 270 21.73 28.26 7.22
N GLU A 271 21.58 29.22 8.12
CA GLU A 271 20.28 29.70 8.62
C GLU A 271 19.49 30.38 7.51
N ARG A 272 20.18 31.16 6.67
CA ARG A 272 19.60 31.81 5.51
C ARG A 272 19.07 30.79 4.50
N ALA A 273 19.80 29.71 4.25
CA ALA A 273 19.36 28.60 3.40
C ALA A 273 18.07 27.94 3.93
N LYS A 274 17.94 27.75 5.25
CA LYS A 274 16.70 27.25 5.87
C LYS A 274 15.52 28.20 5.64
N GLY A 275 15.75 29.50 5.78
CA GLY A 275 14.73 30.52 5.49
C GLY A 275 14.30 30.53 4.02
N LEU A 276 15.26 30.49 3.09
CA LEU A 276 14.99 30.38 1.66
C LEU A 276 14.23 29.09 1.31
N PHE A 277 14.56 27.97 1.96
CA PHE A 277 13.87 26.71 1.75
C PHE A 277 12.42 26.77 2.24
N GLU A 278 12.18 27.38 3.42
CA GLU A 278 10.82 27.60 3.92
C GLU A 278 9.98 28.47 2.96
N LEU A 279 10.63 29.49 2.35
CA LEU A 279 10.01 30.33 1.33
C LEU A 279 9.70 29.56 0.05
N ALA A 280 10.66 28.76 -0.45
CA ALA A 280 10.49 27.92 -1.62
C ALA A 280 9.34 26.91 -1.44
N GLU A 281 9.29 26.24 -0.29
CA GLU A 281 8.22 25.30 0.06
C GLU A 281 6.85 25.99 0.18
N SER A 282 6.82 27.28 0.55
CA SER A 282 5.59 28.07 0.53
C SER A 282 5.10 28.33 -0.89
N TYR A 283 5.98 28.65 -1.84
CA TYR A 283 5.62 28.79 -3.27
C TYR A 283 5.17 27.46 -3.87
N TYR A 284 5.89 26.39 -3.55
CA TYR A 284 5.54 25.03 -3.95
C TYR A 284 4.13 24.62 -3.51
N ARG A 285 3.75 24.89 -2.25
CA ARG A 285 2.41 24.57 -1.75
C ARG A 285 1.28 25.35 -2.44
N GLN A 286 1.55 26.55 -2.95
CA GLN A 286 0.61 27.32 -3.76
C GLN A 286 0.54 26.87 -5.23
N GLY A 287 1.35 25.90 -5.65
CA GLY A 287 1.46 25.46 -7.05
C GLY A 287 2.30 26.39 -7.93
N GLU A 288 3.03 27.33 -7.32
CA GLU A 288 4.01 28.18 -8.02
C GLU A 288 5.37 27.47 -8.12
N ASP A 289 5.36 26.26 -8.67
CA ASP A 289 6.53 25.37 -8.64
C ASP A 289 7.76 25.97 -9.33
N ALA A 290 7.56 26.68 -10.44
CA ALA A 290 8.65 27.36 -11.15
C ALA A 290 9.35 28.41 -10.27
N THR A 291 8.59 29.16 -9.47
CA THR A 291 9.13 30.12 -8.50
C THR A 291 9.89 29.41 -7.39
N ALA A 292 9.36 28.29 -6.89
CA ALA A 292 10.05 27.46 -5.89
C ALA A 292 11.40 26.95 -6.41
N GLN A 293 11.48 26.52 -7.67
CA GLN A 293 12.74 26.06 -8.29
C GLN A 293 13.82 27.13 -8.29
N ILE A 294 13.48 28.42 -8.50
CA ILE A 294 14.45 29.53 -8.46
C ILE A 294 15.11 29.63 -7.07
N PHE A 295 14.31 29.52 -6.01
CA PHE A 295 14.84 29.57 -4.64
C PHE A 295 15.65 28.32 -4.29
N TYR A 296 15.23 27.14 -4.75
CA TYR A 296 16.00 25.91 -4.60
C TYR A 296 17.38 25.98 -5.26
N GLU A 297 17.44 26.46 -6.50
CA GLU A 297 18.69 26.66 -7.24
C GLU A 297 19.61 27.65 -6.50
N LYS A 298 19.04 28.77 -6.03
CA LYS A 298 19.77 29.76 -5.23
C LYS A 298 20.42 29.16 -3.96
N ILE A 299 19.72 28.25 -3.26
CA ILE A 299 20.28 27.59 -2.07
C ILE A 299 21.45 26.68 -2.45
N LEU A 300 21.34 25.95 -3.56
CA LEU A 300 22.43 25.08 -4.03
C LEU A 300 23.65 25.89 -4.49
N ASP A 301 23.44 27.05 -5.11
CA ASP A 301 24.52 27.94 -5.54
C ASP A 301 25.25 28.58 -4.36
N GLU A 302 24.50 29.09 -3.37
CA GLU A 302 25.06 29.80 -2.22
C GLU A 302 25.55 28.84 -1.13
N SER A 303 25.07 27.59 -1.10
CA SER A 303 25.45 26.57 -0.09
C SER A 303 25.41 25.15 -0.66
N PRO A 304 26.36 24.77 -1.54
CA PRO A 304 26.37 23.47 -2.21
C PRO A 304 26.48 22.27 -1.26
N GLN A 305 27.08 22.47 -0.07
CA GLN A 305 27.23 21.45 0.98
C GLN A 305 26.11 21.51 2.04
N SER A 306 25.00 22.21 1.76
CA SER A 306 23.88 22.30 2.70
C SER A 306 23.26 20.93 2.97
N ASP A 307 22.87 20.67 4.22
CA ASP A 307 22.08 19.50 4.62
C ASP A 307 20.74 19.42 3.85
N LEU A 308 20.30 20.53 3.23
CA LEU A 308 19.09 20.62 2.42
C LEU A 308 19.24 20.08 0.99
N ALA A 309 20.46 19.76 0.55
CA ALA A 309 20.72 19.36 -0.83
C ALA A 309 19.89 18.14 -1.25
N VAL A 310 19.70 17.16 -0.37
CA VAL A 310 18.87 15.97 -0.62
C VAL A 310 17.40 16.36 -0.84
N LEU A 311 16.85 17.24 0.00
CA LEU A 311 15.47 17.74 -0.12
C LEU A 311 15.27 18.48 -1.46
N ILE A 312 16.24 19.32 -1.81
CA ILE A 312 16.17 20.14 -3.02
C ILE A 312 16.28 19.27 -4.28
N ARG A 313 17.24 18.34 -4.36
CA ARG A 313 17.36 17.42 -5.50
C ARG A 313 16.08 16.61 -5.71
N PHE A 314 15.46 16.18 -4.62
CA PHE A 314 14.14 15.55 -4.68
C PHE A 314 13.07 16.50 -5.26
N ARG A 315 12.97 17.74 -4.78
CA ARG A 315 11.99 18.73 -5.31
C ARG A 315 12.23 19.06 -6.78
N GLN A 316 13.48 19.10 -7.23
CA GLN A 316 13.83 19.27 -8.65
C GLN A 316 13.39 18.05 -9.47
N ALA A 317 13.67 16.83 -9.01
CA ALA A 317 13.23 15.61 -9.68
C ALA A 317 11.70 15.55 -9.78
N GLN A 318 10.99 15.86 -8.69
CA GLN A 318 9.54 15.93 -8.66
C GLN A 318 8.96 16.94 -9.65
N TYR A 319 9.61 18.10 -9.79
CA TYR A 319 9.22 19.11 -10.77
C TYR A 319 9.40 18.64 -12.22
N LEU A 320 10.51 17.97 -12.53
CA LEU A 320 10.78 17.44 -13.87
C LEU A 320 9.95 16.20 -14.22
N ASP A 321 9.45 15.48 -13.21
CA ASP A 321 8.54 14.34 -13.35
C ASP A 321 7.07 14.76 -13.57
N ASP A 322 6.63 15.94 -13.09
CA ASP A 322 5.24 16.38 -13.26
C ASP A 322 4.99 16.88 -14.71
N PRO A 323 4.07 16.24 -15.48
CA PRO A 323 3.77 16.64 -16.85
C PRO A 323 3.16 18.04 -16.98
N ARG A 324 2.69 18.64 -15.88
CA ARG A 324 2.06 19.97 -15.85
C ARG A 324 3.06 21.10 -15.55
N SER A 325 4.31 20.76 -15.22
CA SER A 325 5.36 21.72 -14.92
C SER A 325 5.69 22.64 -16.09
N LYS A 326 5.93 23.92 -15.79
CA LYS A 326 6.27 24.98 -16.75
C LYS A 326 7.78 25.09 -16.95
N LEU A 327 8.33 24.19 -17.76
CA LEU A 327 9.78 24.12 -17.96
C LEU A 327 10.35 25.33 -18.70
N GLY A 328 11.55 25.75 -18.31
CA GLY A 328 12.36 26.71 -19.05
C GLY A 328 12.87 26.13 -20.36
N LYS A 329 13.32 27.01 -21.27
CA LYS A 329 13.76 26.66 -22.64
C LYS A 329 14.80 25.52 -22.71
N TRP A 330 15.65 25.40 -21.69
CA TRP A 330 16.77 24.45 -21.66
C TRP A 330 16.53 23.25 -20.73
N GLN A 331 15.40 23.22 -20.02
CA GLN A 331 15.05 22.11 -19.14
C GLN A 331 14.32 21.02 -19.94
N LYS A 332 14.63 19.76 -19.62
CA LYS A 332 13.96 18.59 -20.20
C LYS A 332 13.23 17.84 -19.10
N ARG A 333 12.05 17.29 -19.43
CA ARG A 333 11.34 16.36 -18.54
C ARG A 333 12.19 15.11 -18.35
N ASN A 334 12.07 14.54 -17.16
CA ASN A 334 12.64 13.24 -16.89
C ASN A 334 11.87 12.15 -17.64
N ASP A 335 12.57 11.09 -17.99
CA ASP A 335 11.94 9.84 -18.38
C ASP A 335 11.55 9.07 -17.10
N LEU A 336 10.25 8.86 -16.89
CA LEU A 336 9.75 8.13 -15.72
C LEU A 336 10.05 6.62 -15.81
N THR A 337 10.42 6.12 -17.00
CA THR A 337 10.80 4.72 -17.19
C THR A 337 12.27 4.45 -16.88
N ASP A 338 13.11 5.50 -16.79
CA ASP A 338 14.52 5.38 -16.40
C ASP A 338 14.66 5.13 -14.88
N PRO A 339 15.21 3.97 -14.45
CA PRO A 339 15.45 3.69 -13.04
C PRO A 339 16.45 4.63 -12.35
N ALA A 340 17.34 5.29 -13.10
CA ALA A 340 18.30 6.24 -12.53
C ALA A 340 17.60 7.45 -11.89
N GLY A 341 16.44 7.86 -12.45
CA GLY A 341 15.62 8.94 -11.89
C GLY A 341 14.97 8.63 -10.54
N ASP A 342 15.06 7.38 -10.04
CA ASP A 342 14.59 7.02 -8.70
C ASP A 342 15.53 7.53 -7.59
N ALA A 343 16.80 7.83 -7.92
CA ALA A 343 17.84 8.12 -6.94
C ALA A 343 17.48 9.29 -5.99
N PRO A 344 16.98 10.45 -6.45
CA PRO A 344 16.62 11.55 -5.54
C PRO A 344 15.51 11.18 -4.55
N TYR A 345 14.56 10.34 -4.96
CA TYR A 345 13.48 9.85 -4.10
C TYR A 345 14.01 8.88 -3.05
N LYS A 346 14.87 7.93 -3.45
CA LYS A 346 15.47 6.94 -2.55
C LYS A 346 16.43 7.58 -1.55
N GLU A 347 17.26 8.53 -1.99
CA GLU A 347 18.14 9.32 -1.12
C GLU A 347 17.34 10.06 -0.05
N LEU A 348 16.25 10.72 -0.44
CA LEU A 348 15.37 11.40 0.50
C LEU A 348 14.78 10.44 1.53
N LEU A 349 14.25 9.30 1.10
CA LEU A 349 13.66 8.31 2.00
C LEU A 349 14.67 7.63 2.94
N ALA A 350 15.93 7.53 2.52
CA ALA A 350 17.02 7.05 3.35
C ALA A 350 17.42 8.08 4.43
N ALA A 351 17.47 9.36 4.08
CA ALA A 351 17.81 10.45 5.01
C ALA A 351 16.63 10.84 5.93
N TYR A 352 15.40 10.75 5.42
CA TYR A 352 14.17 11.16 6.10
C TYR A 352 13.10 10.07 5.96
N SER A 353 12.91 9.29 7.01
CA SER A 353 12.00 8.14 6.98
C SER A 353 10.52 8.50 7.19
N ALA A 354 10.23 9.67 7.77
CA ALA A 354 8.89 10.14 8.13
C ALA A 354 8.69 11.62 7.75
N GLY A 355 7.45 12.11 7.86
CA GLY A 355 7.07 13.49 7.54
C GLY A 355 6.46 13.65 6.15
N GLU A 356 5.86 14.83 5.91
CA GLU A 356 5.10 15.14 4.69
C GLU A 356 5.95 15.04 3.41
N ILE A 357 7.18 15.55 3.44
CA ILE A 357 8.09 15.49 2.29
C ILE A 357 8.46 14.06 1.91
N SER A 358 8.60 13.18 2.90
CA SER A 358 8.87 11.76 2.71
C SER A 358 7.65 11.04 2.12
N GLN A 359 6.44 11.55 2.36
CA GLN A 359 5.22 11.04 1.74
C GLN A 359 5.11 11.48 0.28
N ASP A 360 5.46 12.73 -0.02
CA ASP A 360 5.61 13.20 -1.41
C ASP A 360 6.60 12.33 -2.20
N ALA A 361 7.69 11.91 -1.56
CA ALA A 361 8.70 11.04 -2.17
C ALA A 361 8.19 9.63 -2.46
N ARG A 362 7.48 9.01 -1.51
CA ARG A 362 6.83 7.71 -1.72
C ARG A 362 5.83 7.78 -2.86
N TYR A 363 5.02 8.84 -2.91
CA TYR A 363 4.06 9.05 -3.98
C TYR A 363 4.73 9.19 -5.36
N GLY A 364 5.77 10.03 -5.48
CA GLY A 364 6.50 10.17 -6.75
C GLY A 364 7.15 8.85 -7.18
N LEU A 365 7.81 8.13 -6.27
CA LEU A 365 8.44 6.86 -6.57
C LEU A 365 7.41 5.76 -6.93
N MET A 366 6.25 5.75 -6.28
CA MET A 366 5.10 4.90 -6.63
C MET A 366 4.69 5.11 -8.10
N LEU A 367 4.56 6.37 -8.53
CA LEU A 367 4.20 6.70 -9.91
C LEU A 367 5.29 6.26 -10.91
N ARG A 368 6.57 6.38 -10.54
CA ARG A 368 7.70 5.89 -11.39
C ARG A 368 7.71 4.36 -11.53
N TYR A 369 7.33 3.61 -10.50
CA TYR A 369 7.17 2.15 -10.65
C TYR A 369 5.94 1.81 -11.51
N GLN A 370 4.85 2.57 -11.33
CA GLN A 370 3.64 2.41 -12.15
C GLN A 370 3.92 2.63 -13.64
N SER A 371 4.67 3.68 -14.01
CA SER A 371 5.02 3.96 -15.41
C SER A 371 5.89 2.89 -16.05
N ARG A 372 6.66 2.14 -15.26
CA ARG A 372 7.47 1.00 -15.72
C ARG A 372 6.69 -0.32 -15.78
N GLY A 373 5.44 -0.34 -15.32
CA GLY A 373 4.66 -1.57 -15.17
C GLY A 373 5.19 -2.50 -14.07
N ASP A 374 5.96 -1.96 -13.10
CA ASP A 374 6.37 -2.65 -11.87
C ASP A 374 5.26 -2.47 -10.83
N PHE A 375 4.15 -3.19 -11.06
CA PHE A 375 2.93 -3.03 -10.28
C PHE A 375 3.10 -3.45 -8.82
N GLU A 376 3.92 -4.46 -8.55
CA GLU A 376 4.22 -4.94 -7.19
C GLU A 376 4.83 -3.82 -6.34
N LYS A 377 5.97 -3.24 -6.77
CA LYS A 377 6.63 -2.16 -6.02
C LYS A 377 5.79 -0.90 -5.94
N SER A 378 5.03 -0.60 -6.99
CA SER A 378 4.11 0.55 -6.99
C SER A 378 3.02 0.35 -5.93
N TYR A 379 2.38 -0.82 -5.92
CA TYR A 379 1.33 -1.17 -4.97
C TYR A 379 1.83 -1.16 -3.52
N GLU A 380 2.98 -1.78 -3.25
CA GLU A 380 3.60 -1.80 -1.92
C GLU A 380 3.89 -0.39 -1.39
N LEU A 381 4.44 0.50 -2.24
CA LEU A 381 4.72 1.88 -1.85
C LEU A 381 3.45 2.68 -1.57
N GLY A 382 2.39 2.48 -2.37
CA GLY A 382 1.10 3.12 -2.12
C GLY A 382 0.47 2.65 -0.81
N ARG A 383 0.60 1.37 -0.45
CA ARG A 383 0.17 0.85 0.86
C ARG A 383 1.00 1.41 2.01
N ASP A 384 2.32 1.44 1.90
CA ASP A 384 3.20 2.03 2.92
C ASP A 384 2.90 3.52 3.12
N TYR A 385 2.61 4.25 2.03
CA TYR A 385 2.18 5.65 2.07
C TYR A 385 0.94 5.81 2.96
N LEU A 386 -0.14 5.06 2.69
CA LEU A 386 -1.39 5.15 3.46
C LEU A 386 -1.23 4.67 4.91
N LYS A 387 -0.50 3.58 5.14
CA LYS A 387 -0.22 3.04 6.48
C LYS A 387 0.49 4.05 7.38
N ARG A 388 1.33 4.92 6.80
CA ARG A 388 2.06 5.98 7.50
C ARG A 388 1.25 7.28 7.67
N GLY A 389 -0.07 7.21 7.57
CA GLY A 389 -0.99 8.35 7.69
C GLY A 389 -1.25 9.09 6.38
N GLY A 390 -0.60 8.67 5.29
CA GLY A 390 -0.75 9.30 3.97
C GLY A 390 -0.18 10.71 3.90
N GLY A 391 -0.88 11.59 3.19
CA GLY A 391 -0.45 12.97 2.94
C GLY A 391 -1.41 13.65 1.96
N ARG A 392 -1.02 14.76 1.35
CA ARG A 392 -1.90 15.51 0.42
C ARG A 392 -2.42 14.71 -0.77
N PHE A 393 -1.79 13.59 -1.12
CA PHE A 393 -2.20 12.70 -2.20
C PHE A 393 -2.99 11.47 -1.76
N SER A 394 -3.44 11.34 -0.49
CA SER A 394 -4.10 10.12 0.00
C SER A 394 -5.26 9.64 -0.87
N LYS A 395 -6.20 10.52 -1.23
CA LYS A 395 -7.31 10.16 -2.12
C LYS A 395 -6.86 9.68 -3.50
N LYS A 396 -5.77 10.25 -4.02
CA LYS A 396 -5.19 9.83 -5.31
C LYS A 396 -4.52 8.46 -5.18
N VAL A 397 -3.80 8.23 -4.10
CA VAL A 397 -3.15 6.93 -3.81
C VAL A 397 -4.20 5.84 -3.62
N GLU A 398 -5.23 6.08 -2.81
CA GLU A 398 -6.36 5.17 -2.62
C GLU A 398 -6.98 4.76 -3.96
N SER A 399 -7.27 5.74 -4.82
CA SER A 399 -7.81 5.47 -6.15
C SER A 399 -6.82 4.75 -7.07
N ALA A 400 -5.54 5.09 -7.01
CA ALA A 400 -4.50 4.50 -7.84
C ALA A 400 -4.21 3.05 -7.46
N LEU A 401 -4.23 2.69 -6.18
CA LEU A 401 -4.01 1.32 -5.71
C LEU A 401 -4.96 0.33 -6.37
N GLY A 402 -6.23 0.70 -6.53
CA GLY A 402 -7.21 -0.11 -7.24
C GLY A 402 -6.91 -0.30 -8.72
N GLN A 403 -6.54 0.78 -9.41
CA GLN A 403 -6.17 0.72 -10.82
C GLN A 403 -4.90 -0.11 -11.04
N ILE A 404 -3.91 0.04 -10.15
CA ILE A 404 -2.68 -0.75 -10.16
C ILE A 404 -3.02 -2.24 -9.98
N LEU A 405 -3.90 -2.57 -9.03
CA LEU A 405 -4.27 -3.96 -8.75
C LEU A 405 -5.01 -4.60 -9.92
N VAL A 406 -5.95 -3.89 -10.56
CA VAL A 406 -6.62 -4.36 -11.79
C VAL A 406 -5.61 -4.61 -12.90
N ALA A 407 -4.75 -3.64 -13.21
CA ALA A 407 -3.74 -3.77 -14.26
C ALA A 407 -2.74 -4.92 -13.98
N TRP A 408 -2.41 -5.13 -12.71
CA TRP A 408 -1.53 -6.22 -12.29
C TRP A 408 -2.18 -7.59 -12.50
N VAL A 409 -3.46 -7.74 -12.14
CA VAL A 409 -4.23 -8.96 -12.40
C VAL A 409 -4.41 -9.20 -13.90
N GLU A 410 -4.71 -8.17 -14.69
CA GLU A 410 -4.82 -8.27 -16.16
C GLU A 410 -3.51 -8.81 -16.77
N LYS A 411 -2.35 -8.27 -16.35
CA LYS A 411 -1.04 -8.75 -16.81
C LYS A 411 -0.78 -10.22 -16.44
N HIS A 412 -1.13 -10.63 -15.22
CA HIS A 412 -1.01 -12.03 -14.84
C HIS A 412 -1.98 -12.95 -15.62
N LEU A 413 -3.19 -12.48 -15.93
CA LEU A 413 -4.16 -13.23 -16.75
C LEU A 413 -3.64 -13.44 -18.18
N GLU A 414 -3.07 -12.39 -18.79
CA GLU A 414 -2.44 -12.46 -20.12
C GLU A 414 -1.30 -13.49 -20.15
N ASN A 415 -0.49 -13.53 -19.09
CA ASN A 415 0.60 -14.49 -18.93
C ASN A 415 0.13 -15.89 -18.48
N LYS A 416 -1.17 -16.08 -18.21
CA LYS A 416 -1.76 -17.31 -17.66
C LYS A 416 -1.18 -17.72 -16.29
N GLU A 417 -0.76 -16.74 -15.50
CA GLU A 417 -0.22 -16.90 -14.14
C GLU A 417 -1.35 -16.88 -13.10
N TYR A 418 -2.26 -17.84 -13.20
CA TYR A 418 -3.49 -17.86 -12.40
C TYR A 418 -3.26 -18.07 -10.90
N ASP A 419 -2.21 -18.82 -10.55
CA ASP A 419 -1.75 -19.04 -9.18
C ASP A 419 -1.36 -17.72 -8.49
N LYS A 420 -0.61 -16.86 -9.19
CA LYS A 420 -0.21 -15.55 -8.67
C LYS A 420 -1.40 -14.64 -8.39
N ILE A 421 -2.44 -14.70 -9.23
CA ILE A 421 -3.68 -13.94 -9.01
C ILE A 421 -4.42 -14.44 -7.78
N PHE A 422 -4.46 -15.75 -7.56
CA PHE A 422 -5.08 -16.33 -6.38
C PHE A 422 -4.35 -15.93 -5.10
N ASP A 423 -3.02 -15.99 -5.10
CA ASP A 423 -2.20 -15.57 -3.95
C ASP A 423 -2.37 -14.07 -3.66
N LEU A 424 -2.38 -13.23 -4.69
CA LEU A 424 -2.65 -11.80 -4.59
C LEU A 424 -4.04 -11.52 -3.99
N TYR A 425 -5.07 -12.23 -4.47
CA TYR A 425 -6.41 -12.11 -3.90
C TYR A 425 -6.44 -12.48 -2.42
N ARG A 426 -5.75 -13.57 -2.03
CA ARG A 426 -5.69 -14.02 -0.64
C ARG A 426 -4.97 -13.01 0.25
N ALA A 427 -3.88 -12.41 -0.23
CA ALA A 427 -3.13 -11.40 0.51
C ALA A 427 -3.93 -10.11 0.73
N GLU A 428 -4.73 -9.70 -0.27
CA GLU A 428 -5.43 -8.41 -0.25
C GLU A 428 -6.94 -8.50 0.04
N HIS A 429 -7.47 -9.68 0.38
CA HIS A 429 -8.92 -9.93 0.42
C HIS A 429 -9.73 -8.92 1.28
N GLU A 430 -9.16 -8.40 2.36
CA GLU A 430 -9.78 -7.40 3.24
C GLU A 430 -9.94 -6.03 2.57
N HIS A 431 -9.08 -5.70 1.61
CA HIS A 431 -9.03 -4.40 0.96
C HIS A 431 -9.52 -4.41 -0.50
N VAL A 432 -9.71 -5.60 -1.09
CA VAL A 432 -10.23 -5.74 -2.46
C VAL A 432 -11.58 -5.05 -2.66
N ALA A 433 -12.41 -4.97 -1.62
CA ALA A 433 -13.68 -4.23 -1.66
C ALA A 433 -13.48 -2.70 -1.81
N ASP A 434 -12.38 -2.18 -1.27
CA ASP A 434 -12.05 -0.75 -1.27
C ASP A 434 -11.37 -0.29 -2.58
N TYR A 435 -10.78 -1.24 -3.31
CA TYR A 435 -9.85 -0.98 -4.42
C TYR A 435 -10.44 -1.22 -5.83
N GLY A 436 -11.76 -1.13 -5.97
CA GLY A 436 -12.37 -0.91 -7.29
C GLY A 436 -13.23 -2.07 -7.80
N GLY A 437 -14.53 -1.90 -7.54
CA GLY A 437 -15.62 -2.36 -8.40
C GLY A 437 -15.73 -3.87 -8.63
N GLY A 438 -16.79 -4.27 -9.32
CA GLY A 438 -16.98 -5.68 -9.67
C GLY A 438 -15.92 -6.21 -10.62
N ARG A 439 -15.25 -5.34 -11.39
CA ARG A 439 -14.27 -5.73 -12.42
C ARG A 439 -13.10 -6.52 -11.85
N LEU A 440 -12.47 -6.06 -10.77
CA LEU A 440 -11.33 -6.77 -10.16
C LEU A 440 -11.73 -8.18 -9.72
N LEU A 441 -12.86 -8.31 -9.02
CA LEU A 441 -13.39 -9.61 -8.61
C LEU A 441 -13.76 -10.49 -9.81
N SER A 442 -14.30 -9.91 -10.88
CA SER A 442 -14.54 -10.64 -12.13
C SER A 442 -13.23 -11.20 -12.71
N LEU A 443 -12.15 -10.44 -12.75
CA LEU A 443 -10.86 -10.93 -13.26
C LEU A 443 -10.26 -12.04 -12.37
N ILE A 444 -10.38 -11.89 -11.06
CA ILE A 444 -9.96 -12.93 -10.10
C ILE A 444 -10.78 -14.21 -10.27
N GLY A 445 -12.10 -14.06 -10.46
CA GLY A 445 -13.00 -15.18 -10.75
C GLY A 445 -12.61 -15.92 -12.03
N GLN A 446 -12.09 -15.22 -13.05
CA GLN A 446 -11.57 -15.85 -14.27
C GLN A 446 -10.32 -16.69 -14.02
N ALA A 447 -9.42 -16.21 -13.14
CA ALA A 447 -8.25 -16.99 -12.75
C ALA A 447 -8.66 -18.27 -11.99
N MET A 448 -9.65 -18.16 -11.08
CA MET A 448 -10.20 -19.32 -10.37
C MET A 448 -10.89 -20.30 -11.31
N GLU A 449 -11.65 -19.81 -12.28
CA GLU A 449 -12.27 -20.62 -13.34
C GLU A 449 -11.21 -21.40 -14.13
N ALA A 450 -10.10 -20.76 -14.52
CA ALA A 450 -9.00 -21.40 -15.23
C ALA A 450 -8.27 -22.46 -14.38
N LEU A 451 -8.25 -22.29 -13.06
CA LEU A 451 -7.73 -23.26 -12.09
C LEU A 451 -8.74 -24.38 -11.74
N ALA A 452 -9.90 -24.43 -12.40
CA ALA A 452 -11.02 -25.33 -12.07
C ALA A 452 -11.56 -25.20 -10.63
N LEU A 453 -11.32 -24.05 -10.00
CA LEU A 453 -11.82 -23.68 -8.66
C LEU A 453 -13.24 -23.10 -8.76
N TYR A 454 -14.18 -23.90 -9.32
CA TYR A 454 -15.52 -23.42 -9.70
C TYR A 454 -16.39 -22.99 -8.50
N ASP A 455 -16.18 -23.56 -7.32
CA ASP A 455 -16.86 -23.13 -6.09
C ASP A 455 -16.44 -21.75 -5.65
N GLN A 456 -15.12 -21.50 -5.62
CA GLN A 456 -14.57 -20.19 -5.29
C GLN A 456 -14.96 -19.16 -6.38
N ALA A 457 -14.84 -19.52 -7.66
CA ALA A 457 -15.20 -18.64 -8.77
C ALA A 457 -16.66 -18.18 -8.70
N ALA A 458 -17.61 -19.10 -8.41
CA ALA A 458 -19.03 -18.76 -8.28
C ALA A 458 -19.29 -17.74 -7.15
N VAL A 459 -18.65 -17.91 -6.00
CA VAL A 459 -18.77 -16.98 -4.86
C VAL A 459 -18.19 -15.61 -5.20
N VAL A 460 -17.01 -15.59 -5.81
CA VAL A 460 -16.33 -14.34 -6.20
C VAL A 460 -17.13 -13.58 -7.26
N TYR A 461 -17.66 -14.27 -8.27
CA TYR A 461 -18.52 -13.64 -9.28
C TYR A 461 -19.84 -13.11 -8.69
N TYR A 462 -20.43 -13.81 -7.71
CA TYR A 462 -21.61 -13.30 -7.01
C TYR A 462 -21.31 -12.00 -6.27
N ARG A 463 -20.16 -11.94 -5.56
CA ARG A 463 -19.70 -10.72 -4.89
C ARG A 463 -19.43 -9.59 -5.90
N ALA A 464 -18.85 -9.90 -7.06
CA ALA A 464 -18.59 -8.94 -8.13
C ALA A 464 -19.87 -8.23 -8.62
N LEU A 465 -20.99 -8.95 -8.73
CA LEU A 465 -22.28 -8.38 -9.15
C LEU A 465 -22.88 -7.39 -8.15
N GLY A 466 -22.50 -7.49 -6.86
CA GLY A 466 -22.92 -6.52 -5.84
C GLY A 466 -22.19 -5.18 -5.92
N LEU A 467 -21.21 -5.04 -6.82
CA LEU A 467 -20.36 -3.87 -6.96
C LEU A 467 -20.58 -3.16 -8.31
N ALA A 468 -20.02 -1.97 -8.46
CA ALA A 468 -20.12 -1.19 -9.70
C ALA A 468 -19.47 -1.94 -10.88
N LEU A 469 -20.24 -2.07 -11.97
CA LEU A 469 -19.88 -2.71 -13.23
C LEU A 469 -20.53 -1.93 -14.38
N THR A 470 -19.84 -1.80 -15.50
CA THR A 470 -20.47 -1.38 -16.76
C THR A 470 -21.47 -2.44 -17.23
N ASP A 471 -22.41 -2.08 -18.10
CA ASP A 471 -23.40 -3.03 -18.61
C ASP A 471 -22.77 -4.20 -19.38
N GLN A 472 -21.67 -3.93 -20.09
CA GLN A 472 -20.89 -4.97 -20.78
C GLN A 472 -20.20 -5.90 -19.77
N GLU A 473 -19.50 -5.36 -18.77
CA GLU A 473 -18.84 -6.18 -17.75
C GLU A 473 -19.84 -7.01 -16.95
N ARG A 474 -21.04 -6.46 -16.68
CA ARG A 474 -22.12 -7.19 -16.03
C ARG A 474 -22.63 -8.35 -16.89
N LEU A 475 -22.82 -8.11 -18.19
CA LEU A 475 -23.25 -9.15 -19.13
C LEU A 475 -22.20 -10.27 -19.25
N ASP A 476 -20.94 -9.93 -19.43
CA ASP A 476 -19.84 -10.89 -19.51
C ASP A 476 -19.74 -11.72 -18.22
N LEU A 477 -19.93 -11.09 -17.06
CA LEU A 477 -19.96 -11.75 -15.76
C LEU A 477 -21.14 -12.73 -15.63
N TYR A 478 -22.32 -12.39 -16.16
CA TYR A 478 -23.45 -13.32 -16.18
C TYR A 478 -23.16 -14.57 -17.02
N PHE A 479 -22.56 -14.41 -18.20
CA PHE A 479 -22.16 -15.54 -19.04
C PHE A 479 -21.14 -16.43 -18.33
N ARG A 480 -20.11 -15.84 -17.71
CA ARG A 480 -19.13 -16.60 -16.92
C ARG A 480 -19.74 -17.34 -15.75
N ARG A 481 -20.68 -16.72 -15.02
CA ARG A 481 -21.42 -17.40 -13.95
C ARG A 481 -22.21 -18.60 -14.48
N ALA A 482 -22.92 -18.45 -15.59
CA ALA A 482 -23.66 -19.56 -16.20
C ALA A 482 -22.73 -20.71 -16.62
N MET A 483 -21.58 -20.39 -17.25
CA MET A 483 -20.58 -21.40 -17.61
C MET A 483 -19.99 -22.10 -16.38
N VAL A 484 -19.70 -21.37 -15.29
CA VAL A 484 -19.22 -21.96 -14.03
C VAL A 484 -20.27 -22.88 -13.41
N TYR A 485 -21.55 -22.52 -13.43
CA TYR A 485 -22.63 -23.38 -12.92
C TYR A 485 -22.76 -24.67 -13.74
N LEU A 486 -22.68 -24.58 -15.07
CA LEU A 486 -22.67 -25.75 -15.95
C LEU A 486 -21.45 -26.65 -15.69
N ALA A 487 -20.25 -26.06 -15.57
CA ALA A 487 -19.01 -26.81 -15.34
C ALA A 487 -19.04 -27.62 -14.04
N LYS A 488 -19.63 -27.07 -12.96
CA LYS A 488 -19.78 -27.78 -11.68
C LYS A 488 -21.03 -28.66 -11.57
N LYS A 489 -21.85 -28.73 -12.63
CA LYS A 489 -23.14 -29.46 -12.67
C LYS A 489 -24.19 -28.93 -11.68
N ASP A 490 -24.14 -27.64 -11.34
CA ASP A 490 -25.22 -26.95 -10.63
C ASP A 490 -26.28 -26.46 -11.62
N LEU A 491 -27.01 -27.43 -12.18
CA LEU A 491 -27.96 -27.19 -13.26
C LEU A 491 -29.16 -26.33 -12.80
N ALA A 492 -29.51 -26.39 -11.52
CA ALA A 492 -30.61 -25.60 -10.95
C ALA A 492 -30.26 -24.10 -10.93
N SER A 493 -29.07 -23.74 -10.45
CA SER A 493 -28.60 -22.35 -10.47
C SER A 493 -28.41 -21.83 -11.89
N ALA A 494 -27.91 -22.68 -12.80
CA ALA A 494 -27.78 -22.33 -14.22
C ALA A 494 -29.15 -22.04 -14.86
N ASP A 495 -30.16 -22.87 -14.62
CA ASP A 495 -31.51 -22.68 -15.18
C ASP A 495 -32.18 -21.41 -14.65
N LEU A 496 -32.08 -21.17 -13.35
CA LEU A 496 -32.61 -19.95 -12.72
C LEU A 496 -31.97 -18.70 -13.33
N LEU A 497 -30.64 -18.70 -13.44
CA LEU A 497 -29.91 -17.58 -14.01
C LEU A 497 -30.28 -17.37 -15.49
N LEU A 498 -30.19 -18.42 -16.32
CA LEU A 498 -30.44 -18.30 -17.76
C LEU A 498 -31.89 -17.92 -18.06
N THR A 499 -32.86 -18.41 -17.26
CA THR A 499 -34.26 -17.98 -17.36
C THR A 499 -34.40 -16.49 -17.09
N HIS A 500 -33.84 -16.00 -15.99
CA HIS A 500 -33.84 -14.59 -15.68
C HIS A 500 -33.15 -13.74 -16.77
N LEU A 501 -32.02 -14.21 -17.31
CA LEU A 501 -31.30 -13.51 -18.37
C LEU A 501 -32.12 -13.42 -19.66
N ARG A 502 -32.86 -14.48 -20.03
CA ARG A 502 -33.75 -14.43 -21.20
C ARG A 502 -34.83 -13.36 -21.03
N ASP A 503 -35.36 -13.18 -19.82
CA ASP A 503 -36.41 -12.19 -19.58
C ASP A 503 -35.88 -10.74 -19.66
N ILE A 504 -34.72 -10.46 -19.09
CA ILE A 504 -34.18 -9.09 -19.00
C ILE A 504 -33.44 -8.64 -20.28
N TYR A 505 -32.96 -9.57 -21.10
CA TYR A 505 -32.24 -9.27 -22.36
C TYR A 505 -33.08 -9.53 -23.61
N GLN A 506 -34.41 -9.48 -23.51
CA GLN A 506 -35.29 -9.55 -24.67
C GLN A 506 -34.93 -8.49 -25.73
N GLY A 507 -34.87 -8.90 -26.99
CA GLY A 507 -34.49 -8.03 -28.11
C GLY A 507 -33.01 -7.61 -28.15
N SER A 508 -32.18 -8.07 -27.20
CA SER A 508 -30.74 -7.80 -27.20
C SER A 508 -29.97 -8.82 -28.06
N PRO A 509 -28.88 -8.44 -28.75
CA PRO A 509 -27.96 -9.39 -29.39
C PRO A 509 -27.38 -10.43 -28.43
N ALA A 510 -27.33 -10.12 -27.12
CA ALA A 510 -26.89 -11.03 -26.06
C ALA A 510 -27.75 -12.31 -25.97
N LEU A 511 -29.00 -12.24 -26.42
CA LEU A 511 -29.97 -13.32 -26.33
C LEU A 511 -29.52 -14.59 -27.08
N ALA A 512 -28.72 -14.43 -28.15
CA ALA A 512 -28.14 -15.54 -28.89
C ALA A 512 -27.24 -16.43 -28.00
N GLU A 513 -26.33 -15.83 -27.23
CA GLU A 513 -25.45 -16.56 -26.30
C GLU A 513 -26.25 -17.14 -25.13
N ILE A 514 -27.26 -16.41 -24.62
CA ILE A 514 -28.13 -16.89 -23.54
C ILE A 514 -28.89 -18.16 -23.99
N TYR A 515 -29.44 -18.17 -25.21
CA TYR A 515 -30.09 -19.37 -25.74
C TYR A 515 -29.10 -20.50 -25.99
N PHE A 516 -27.89 -20.21 -26.46
CA PHE A 516 -26.85 -21.23 -26.62
C PHE A 516 -26.53 -21.92 -25.29
N LEU A 517 -26.29 -21.14 -24.23
CA LEU A 517 -26.07 -21.67 -22.88
C LEU A 517 -27.30 -22.40 -22.32
N SER A 518 -28.51 -21.96 -22.67
CA SER A 518 -29.76 -22.65 -22.32
C SER A 518 -29.88 -24.00 -23.03
N GLY A 519 -29.43 -24.09 -24.28
CA GLY A 519 -29.35 -25.36 -25.01
C GLY A 519 -28.37 -26.33 -24.35
N ARG A 520 -27.16 -25.84 -24.00
CA ARG A 520 -26.16 -26.65 -23.27
C ARG A 520 -26.67 -27.13 -21.92
N LEU A 521 -27.40 -26.29 -21.19
CA LEU A 521 -28.06 -26.68 -19.95
C LEU A 521 -29.03 -27.85 -20.16
N ARG A 522 -29.92 -27.74 -21.15
CA ARG A 522 -30.92 -28.78 -21.44
C ARG A 522 -30.26 -30.07 -21.92
N GLU A 523 -29.18 -29.96 -22.70
CA GLU A 523 -28.35 -31.11 -23.07
C GLU A 523 -27.77 -31.82 -21.84
N ASP A 524 -27.19 -31.07 -20.89
CA ASP A 524 -26.67 -31.59 -19.62
C ASP A 524 -27.75 -32.21 -18.73
N GLN A 525 -29.01 -31.76 -18.85
CA GLN A 525 -30.17 -32.35 -18.17
C GLN A 525 -30.71 -33.61 -18.89
N GLY A 526 -30.24 -33.91 -20.10
CA GLY A 526 -30.77 -34.98 -20.96
C GLY A 526 -32.06 -34.59 -21.71
N GLU A 527 -32.46 -33.32 -21.66
CA GLU A 527 -33.62 -32.76 -22.36
C GLU A 527 -33.24 -32.33 -23.79
N TYR A 528 -32.97 -33.32 -24.65
CA TYR A 528 -32.38 -33.06 -25.97
C TYR A 528 -33.28 -32.31 -26.95
N ALA A 529 -34.59 -32.51 -26.92
CA ALA A 529 -35.51 -31.79 -27.81
C ALA A 529 -35.54 -30.28 -27.49
N PRO A 530 -35.77 -29.86 -26.24
CA PRO A 530 -35.60 -28.47 -25.83
C PRO A 530 -34.21 -27.90 -26.14
N ALA A 531 -33.14 -28.70 -25.98
CA ALA A 531 -31.78 -28.27 -26.31
C ALA A 531 -31.62 -27.88 -27.79
N LEU A 532 -32.15 -28.71 -28.71
CA LEU A 532 -32.12 -28.45 -30.14
C LEU A 532 -32.90 -27.17 -30.51
N ASP A 533 -34.07 -26.96 -29.91
CA ASP A 533 -34.87 -25.75 -30.14
C ASP A 533 -34.12 -24.49 -29.67
N PHE A 534 -33.50 -24.55 -28.50
CA PHE A 534 -32.67 -23.45 -28.02
C PHE A 534 -31.46 -23.18 -28.91
N TYR A 535 -30.80 -24.20 -29.44
CA TYR A 535 -29.70 -23.97 -30.39
C TYR A 535 -30.17 -23.33 -31.69
N LYS A 536 -31.35 -23.69 -32.21
CA LYS A 536 -31.91 -23.04 -33.40
C LYS A 536 -32.18 -21.55 -33.15
N GLU A 537 -32.74 -21.20 -31.99
CA GLU A 537 -32.93 -19.80 -31.59
C GLU A 537 -31.60 -19.06 -31.41
N ALA A 538 -30.60 -19.71 -30.82
CA ALA A 538 -29.25 -19.13 -30.69
C ALA A 538 -28.64 -18.82 -32.07
N ILE A 539 -28.74 -19.75 -33.02
CA ILE A 539 -28.26 -19.58 -34.39
C ILE A 539 -29.03 -18.45 -35.09
N SER A 540 -30.36 -18.40 -34.98
CA SER A 540 -31.17 -17.40 -35.69
C SER A 540 -30.81 -15.96 -35.27
N LEU A 541 -30.56 -15.76 -33.97
CA LEU A 541 -30.24 -14.45 -33.39
C LEU A 541 -28.75 -14.07 -33.49
N ALA A 542 -27.86 -15.04 -33.74
CA ALA A 542 -26.43 -14.77 -33.86
C ALA A 542 -26.12 -13.86 -35.07
N THR A 543 -25.53 -12.70 -34.78
CA THR A 543 -25.11 -11.73 -35.79
C THR A 543 -23.68 -11.96 -36.27
N ARG A 544 -22.81 -12.48 -35.40
CA ARG A 544 -21.40 -12.78 -35.70
C ARG A 544 -21.25 -14.18 -36.27
N VAL A 545 -20.55 -14.29 -37.41
CA VAL A 545 -20.34 -15.58 -38.10
C VAL A 545 -19.59 -16.57 -37.21
N GLU A 546 -18.63 -16.13 -36.40
CA GLU A 546 -17.88 -17.02 -35.52
C GLU A 546 -18.81 -17.72 -34.50
N LYS A 547 -19.67 -16.94 -33.85
CA LYS A 547 -20.66 -17.44 -32.88
C LYS A 547 -21.73 -18.29 -33.56
N LYS A 548 -22.18 -17.88 -34.73
CA LYS A 548 -23.13 -18.65 -35.54
C LYS A 548 -22.60 -20.04 -35.89
N SER A 549 -21.31 -20.11 -36.25
CA SER A 549 -20.63 -21.38 -36.53
C SER A 549 -20.50 -22.25 -35.29
N GLU A 550 -20.21 -21.65 -34.12
CA GLU A 550 -20.14 -22.37 -32.84
C GLU A 550 -21.49 -23.02 -32.51
N TYR A 551 -22.57 -22.23 -32.55
CA TYR A 551 -23.91 -22.70 -32.19
C TYR A 551 -24.44 -23.74 -33.17
N ALA A 552 -24.22 -23.52 -34.47
CA ALA A 552 -24.58 -24.47 -35.52
C ALA A 552 -23.81 -25.79 -35.39
N GLY A 553 -22.53 -25.73 -35.01
CA GLY A 553 -21.73 -26.91 -34.71
C GLY A 553 -22.33 -27.73 -33.56
N ALA A 554 -22.68 -27.07 -32.44
CA ALA A 554 -23.30 -27.75 -31.29
C ALA A 554 -24.66 -28.38 -31.65
N HIS A 555 -25.50 -27.67 -32.40
CA HIS A 555 -26.77 -28.20 -32.88
C HIS A 555 -26.58 -29.47 -33.73
N LEU A 556 -25.65 -29.45 -34.69
CA LEU A 556 -25.35 -30.61 -35.54
C LEU A 556 -24.77 -31.78 -34.76
N GLN A 557 -23.85 -31.51 -33.82
CA GLN A 557 -23.27 -32.53 -32.94
C GLN A 557 -24.35 -33.24 -32.13
N LEU A 558 -25.30 -32.48 -31.56
CA LEU A 558 -26.39 -33.06 -30.79
C LEU A 558 -27.32 -33.92 -31.66
N LEU A 559 -27.70 -33.45 -32.86
CA LEU A 559 -28.49 -34.26 -33.80
C LEU A 559 -27.81 -35.60 -34.13
N LEU A 560 -26.50 -35.56 -34.40
CA LEU A 560 -25.71 -36.76 -34.72
C LEU A 560 -25.58 -37.70 -33.53
N ALA A 561 -25.33 -37.17 -32.33
CA ALA A 561 -25.29 -37.96 -31.09
C ALA A 561 -26.64 -38.64 -30.79
N ARG A 562 -27.75 -38.01 -31.21
CA ARG A 562 -29.12 -38.56 -31.12
C ARG A 562 -29.52 -39.43 -32.29
N GLN A 563 -28.59 -39.73 -33.21
CA GLN A 563 -28.81 -40.53 -34.42
C GLN A 563 -29.86 -39.96 -35.39
N GLN A 564 -30.16 -38.66 -35.29
CA GLN A 564 -31.05 -37.89 -36.17
C GLN A 564 -30.30 -37.46 -37.44
N LEU A 565 -29.86 -38.47 -38.19
CA LEU A 565 -28.92 -38.28 -39.31
C LEU A 565 -29.55 -37.55 -40.50
N ALA A 566 -30.86 -37.72 -40.73
CA ALA A 566 -31.56 -37.04 -41.81
C ALA A 566 -31.61 -35.53 -41.55
N GLU A 567 -32.01 -35.16 -40.34
CA GLU A 567 -32.09 -33.79 -39.86
C GLU A 567 -30.70 -33.13 -39.82
N ALA A 568 -29.66 -33.86 -39.38
CA ALA A 568 -28.29 -33.37 -39.41
C ALA A 568 -27.79 -33.11 -40.84
N SER A 569 -28.10 -34.02 -41.78
CA SER A 569 -27.72 -33.89 -43.19
C SER A 569 -28.43 -32.72 -43.87
N GLU A 570 -29.69 -32.46 -43.52
CA GLU A 570 -30.43 -31.29 -44.01
C GLU A 570 -29.89 -29.99 -43.42
N ALA A 571 -29.70 -29.94 -42.10
CA ALA A 571 -29.26 -28.75 -41.39
C ALA A 571 -27.87 -28.28 -41.84
N ILE A 572 -26.90 -29.18 -42.03
CA ILE A 572 -25.55 -28.80 -42.47
C ILE A 572 -25.56 -28.15 -43.85
N GLU A 573 -26.40 -28.62 -44.76
CA GLU A 573 -26.53 -28.06 -46.11
C GLU A 573 -27.09 -26.64 -46.06
N ILE A 574 -28.13 -26.42 -45.25
CA ILE A 574 -28.70 -25.08 -45.01
C ILE A 574 -27.62 -24.16 -44.43
N TYR A 575 -26.89 -24.62 -43.41
CA TYR A 575 -25.89 -23.79 -42.73
C TYR A 575 -24.69 -23.49 -43.64
N ARG A 576 -24.28 -24.43 -44.49
CA ARG A 576 -23.25 -24.23 -45.50
C ARG A 576 -23.68 -23.20 -46.55
N GLN A 577 -24.88 -23.35 -47.12
CA GLN A 577 -25.39 -22.43 -48.15
C GLN A 577 -25.47 -20.99 -47.65
N ASN A 578 -25.85 -20.83 -46.38
CA ASN A 578 -25.89 -19.51 -45.74
C ASN A 578 -24.53 -19.02 -45.20
N LYS A 579 -23.45 -19.79 -45.40
CA LYS A 579 -22.08 -19.49 -44.93
C LYS A 579 -21.98 -19.30 -43.40
N TRP A 580 -22.75 -20.07 -42.65
CA TRP A 580 -22.78 -19.99 -41.18
C TRP A 580 -21.70 -20.82 -40.49
N LEU A 581 -21.14 -21.81 -41.18
CA LEU A 581 -20.13 -22.71 -40.62
C LEU A 581 -18.72 -22.33 -41.10
N ALA A 582 -17.75 -22.30 -40.20
CA ALA A 582 -16.34 -22.22 -40.55
C ALA A 582 -15.86 -23.53 -41.21
N GLY A 583 -14.90 -23.44 -42.14
CA GLY A 583 -14.39 -24.60 -42.90
C GLY A 583 -14.01 -25.81 -42.03
N PRO A 584 -13.24 -25.64 -40.93
CA PRO A 584 -12.91 -26.76 -40.04
C PRO A 584 -14.14 -27.43 -39.41
N VAL A 585 -15.15 -26.64 -39.03
CA VAL A 585 -16.39 -27.17 -38.46
C VAL A 585 -17.18 -27.94 -39.53
N GLN A 586 -17.25 -27.42 -40.76
CA GLN A 586 -17.89 -28.12 -41.88
C GLN A 586 -17.23 -29.48 -42.14
N GLN A 587 -15.90 -29.51 -42.21
CA GLN A 587 -15.12 -30.73 -42.42
C GLN A 587 -15.41 -31.77 -41.34
N GLU A 588 -15.41 -31.37 -40.06
CA GLU A 588 -15.71 -32.26 -38.95
C GLU A 588 -17.16 -32.78 -38.98
N MET A 589 -18.13 -31.92 -39.29
CA MET A 589 -19.54 -32.35 -39.34
C MET A 589 -19.80 -33.33 -40.49
N TYR A 590 -19.24 -33.09 -41.68
CA TYR A 590 -19.34 -34.04 -42.80
C TYR A 590 -18.63 -35.37 -42.49
N ARG A 591 -17.50 -35.32 -41.79
CA ARG A 591 -16.81 -36.53 -41.31
C ARG A 591 -17.72 -37.34 -40.37
N LEU A 592 -18.33 -36.70 -39.37
CA LEU A 592 -19.24 -37.36 -38.44
C LEU A 592 -20.49 -37.95 -39.13
N ILE A 593 -21.02 -37.27 -40.15
CA ILE A 593 -22.10 -37.81 -40.99
C ILE A 593 -21.61 -39.06 -41.73
N GLY A 594 -20.41 -39.02 -42.33
CA GLY A 594 -19.78 -40.15 -42.99
C GLY A 594 -19.56 -41.34 -42.05
N ASP A 595 -19.08 -41.10 -40.83
CA ASP A 595 -18.92 -42.10 -39.77
C ASP A 595 -20.27 -42.76 -39.44
N ALA A 596 -21.31 -41.95 -39.21
CA ALA A 596 -22.64 -42.42 -38.85
C ALA A 596 -23.28 -43.27 -39.96
N ARG A 597 -23.06 -42.91 -41.24
CA ARG A 597 -23.49 -43.70 -42.41
C ARG A 597 -22.72 -45.01 -42.53
N LEU A 598 -21.39 -44.94 -42.34
CA LEU A 598 -20.52 -46.12 -42.40
C LEU A 598 -20.88 -47.14 -41.31
N ALA A 599 -21.22 -46.69 -40.10
CA ALA A 599 -21.69 -47.55 -39.01
C ALA A 599 -22.99 -48.29 -39.35
N LYS A 600 -23.83 -47.75 -40.26
CA LYS A 600 -25.03 -48.41 -40.80
C LYS A 600 -24.74 -49.26 -42.04
N ASN A 601 -23.47 -49.44 -42.41
CA ASN A 601 -23.01 -50.12 -43.62
C ASN A 601 -23.50 -49.47 -44.93
N GLU A 602 -23.80 -48.17 -44.90
CA GLU A 602 -24.24 -47.39 -46.06
C GLU A 602 -23.01 -46.83 -46.80
N LEU A 603 -22.28 -47.72 -47.50
CA LEU A 603 -20.96 -47.40 -48.07
C LEU A 603 -20.95 -46.23 -49.06
N TRP A 604 -21.94 -46.14 -49.97
CA TRP A 604 -22.03 -45.04 -50.94
C TRP A 604 -22.38 -43.70 -50.26
N PRO A 605 -23.45 -43.60 -49.45
CA PRO A 605 -23.73 -42.38 -48.68
C PRO A 605 -22.59 -41.94 -47.76
N ALA A 606 -21.86 -42.89 -47.16
CA ALA A 606 -20.68 -42.60 -46.36
C ALA A 606 -19.58 -41.96 -47.22
N ALA A 607 -19.26 -42.56 -48.37
CA ALA A 607 -18.28 -42.02 -49.31
C ALA A 607 -18.65 -40.61 -49.77
N ASP A 608 -19.93 -40.35 -50.09
CA ASP A 608 -20.40 -39.03 -50.51
C ASP A 608 -20.21 -37.97 -49.42
N ALA A 609 -20.55 -38.30 -48.16
CA ALA A 609 -20.33 -37.40 -47.03
C ALA A 609 -18.83 -37.12 -46.79
N TYR A 610 -17.98 -38.14 -46.86
CA TYR A 610 -16.54 -37.94 -46.73
C TYR A 610 -15.96 -37.12 -47.88
N LEU A 611 -16.43 -37.29 -49.12
CA LEU A 611 -16.01 -36.45 -50.24
C LEU A 611 -16.36 -34.98 -50.01
N LEU A 612 -17.54 -34.69 -49.46
CA LEU A 612 -17.91 -33.33 -49.04
C LEU A 612 -16.96 -32.79 -47.95
N ALA A 613 -16.50 -33.64 -47.03
CA ALA A 613 -15.56 -33.26 -45.97
C ALA A 613 -14.14 -32.89 -46.47
N VAL A 614 -13.78 -33.30 -47.69
CA VAL A 614 -12.48 -33.00 -48.32
C VAL A 614 -12.63 -32.25 -49.65
N ALA A 615 -13.76 -31.57 -49.85
CA ALA A 615 -13.97 -30.73 -51.02
C ALA A 615 -12.93 -29.59 -51.10
N ASP A 616 -12.58 -29.15 -52.31
CA ASP A 616 -11.44 -28.24 -52.55
C ASP A 616 -11.50 -26.90 -51.79
N TYR A 617 -12.71 -26.45 -51.38
CA TYR A 617 -12.91 -25.22 -50.61
C TYR A 617 -12.70 -25.40 -49.09
N LEU A 618 -12.41 -26.62 -48.62
CA LEU A 618 -12.13 -26.95 -47.23
C LEU A 618 -10.62 -27.16 -46.99
N PRO A 619 -10.15 -27.12 -45.72
CA PRO A 619 -8.75 -27.38 -45.39
C PRO A 619 -8.26 -28.74 -45.90
N GLN A 620 -7.23 -28.73 -46.75
CA GLN A 620 -6.71 -29.94 -47.41
C GLN A 620 -5.53 -30.57 -46.66
N GLU A 621 -4.70 -29.76 -46.01
CA GLU A 621 -3.47 -30.17 -45.32
C GLU A 621 -3.70 -30.27 -43.81
N THR A 622 -4.75 -30.99 -43.40
CA THR A 622 -5.06 -31.23 -41.98
C THR A 622 -4.97 -32.72 -41.66
N ALA A 623 -4.67 -33.05 -40.39
CA ALA A 623 -4.73 -34.43 -39.91
C ALA A 623 -6.12 -35.06 -40.14
N LEU A 624 -7.17 -34.24 -40.02
CA LEU A 624 -8.54 -34.66 -40.28
C LEU A 624 -8.78 -34.99 -41.76
N ALA A 625 -8.32 -34.15 -42.69
CA ALA A 625 -8.40 -34.43 -44.12
C ALA A 625 -7.64 -35.71 -44.51
N GLN A 626 -6.47 -35.92 -43.88
CA GLN A 626 -5.70 -37.16 -44.04
C GLN A 626 -6.48 -38.39 -43.56
N GLU A 627 -7.10 -38.33 -42.37
CA GLU A 627 -7.95 -39.41 -41.84
C GLU A 627 -9.15 -39.68 -42.77
N ILE A 628 -9.80 -38.64 -43.27
CA ILE A 628 -10.94 -38.77 -44.18
C ILE A 628 -10.51 -39.46 -45.49
N HIS A 629 -9.35 -39.09 -46.04
CA HIS A 629 -8.80 -39.78 -47.22
C HIS A 629 -8.47 -41.25 -46.94
N MET A 630 -8.00 -41.59 -45.74
CA MET A 630 -7.83 -43.00 -45.36
C MET A 630 -9.15 -43.75 -45.41
N ARG A 631 -10.20 -43.20 -44.78
CA ARG A 631 -11.55 -43.80 -44.74
C ARG A 631 -12.15 -43.95 -46.14
N LEU A 632 -12.01 -42.94 -47.00
CA LEU A 632 -12.44 -43.00 -48.40
C LEU A 632 -11.71 -44.12 -49.17
N GLY A 633 -10.41 -44.27 -48.95
CA GLY A 633 -9.61 -45.35 -49.55
C GLY A 633 -10.16 -46.73 -49.18
N GLU A 634 -10.46 -46.94 -47.90
CA GLU A 634 -11.03 -48.20 -47.39
C GLU A 634 -12.43 -48.48 -47.92
N ILE A 635 -13.31 -47.47 -47.95
CA ILE A 635 -14.68 -47.62 -48.47
C ILE A 635 -14.66 -47.98 -49.95
N TYR A 636 -13.84 -47.30 -50.76
CA TYR A 636 -13.74 -47.64 -52.18
C TYR A 636 -13.11 -49.02 -52.43
N LEU A 637 -12.22 -49.47 -51.54
CA LEU A 637 -11.70 -50.83 -51.59
C LEU A 637 -12.83 -51.85 -51.36
N GLN A 638 -13.67 -51.63 -50.34
CA GLN A 638 -14.85 -52.48 -50.08
C GLN A 638 -15.87 -52.46 -51.22
N LEU A 639 -16.03 -51.32 -51.90
CA LEU A 639 -16.88 -51.17 -53.09
C LEU A 639 -16.26 -51.73 -54.38
N GLY A 640 -15.05 -52.31 -54.33
CA GLY A 640 -14.35 -52.84 -55.50
C GLY A 640 -13.85 -51.77 -56.49
N LYS A 641 -13.80 -50.50 -56.09
CA LYS A 641 -13.33 -49.37 -56.91
C LYS A 641 -11.85 -49.09 -56.66
N LYS A 642 -10.99 -50.02 -57.09
CA LYS A 642 -9.54 -50.02 -56.80
C LYS A 642 -8.83 -48.72 -57.19
N GLU A 643 -9.12 -48.14 -58.35
CA GLU A 643 -8.52 -46.86 -58.79
C GLU A 643 -8.84 -45.71 -57.84
N LYS A 644 -10.12 -45.56 -57.46
CA LYS A 644 -10.55 -44.54 -56.49
C LYS A 644 -9.94 -44.78 -55.11
N SER A 645 -9.86 -46.05 -54.70
CA SER A 645 -9.20 -46.44 -53.46
C SER A 645 -7.72 -46.01 -53.44
N ASN A 646 -6.96 -46.29 -54.50
CA ASN A 646 -5.58 -45.88 -54.64
C ASN A 646 -5.40 -44.36 -54.68
N LEU A 647 -6.30 -43.63 -55.36
CA LEU A 647 -6.26 -42.16 -55.35
C LEU A 647 -6.29 -41.61 -53.92
N HIS A 648 -7.20 -42.12 -53.09
CA HIS A 648 -7.37 -41.62 -51.72
C HIS A 648 -6.28 -42.10 -50.76
N PHE A 649 -5.81 -43.35 -50.85
CA PHE A 649 -4.61 -43.77 -50.12
C PHE A 649 -3.36 -42.97 -50.53
N GLY A 650 -3.24 -42.65 -51.82
CA GLY A 650 -2.19 -41.78 -52.34
C GLY A 650 -2.21 -40.39 -51.70
N LYS A 651 -3.40 -39.78 -51.54
CA LYS A 651 -3.55 -38.51 -50.81
C LYS A 651 -3.20 -38.64 -49.32
N ALA A 652 -3.72 -39.67 -48.64
CA ALA A 652 -3.45 -39.89 -47.22
C ALA A 652 -1.97 -40.19 -46.91
N SER A 653 -1.25 -40.84 -47.83
CA SER A 653 0.18 -41.14 -47.73
C SER A 653 1.11 -39.93 -47.79
N LYS A 654 0.56 -38.74 -48.05
CA LYS A 654 1.29 -37.47 -48.07
C LYS A 654 0.97 -36.57 -46.86
N GLY A 655 0.00 -36.94 -46.03
CA GLY A 655 -0.39 -36.14 -44.86
C GLY A 655 0.61 -36.20 -43.70
N GLU A 656 0.44 -35.31 -42.73
CA GLU A 656 1.41 -35.05 -41.65
C GLU A 656 1.47 -36.16 -40.58
N ASP A 657 0.36 -36.85 -40.30
CA ASP A 657 0.29 -37.90 -39.29
C ASP A 657 1.13 -39.12 -39.72
N PRO A 658 2.18 -39.51 -38.95
CA PRO A 658 3.08 -40.59 -39.33
C PRO A 658 2.43 -41.97 -39.39
N LEU A 659 1.44 -42.23 -38.51
CA LEU A 659 0.75 -43.51 -38.45
C LEU A 659 -0.13 -43.68 -39.68
N TRP A 660 -1.00 -42.71 -39.94
CA TRP A 660 -1.88 -42.73 -41.12
C TRP A 660 -1.08 -42.77 -42.41
N ARG A 661 0.03 -42.02 -42.48
CA ARG A 661 0.94 -42.03 -43.62
C ARG A 661 1.47 -43.43 -43.92
N LYS A 662 1.96 -44.14 -42.90
CA LYS A 662 2.52 -45.48 -43.06
C LYS A 662 1.46 -46.48 -43.51
N VAL A 663 0.30 -46.49 -42.85
CA VAL A 663 -0.81 -47.39 -43.19
C VAL A 663 -1.30 -47.12 -44.62
N ALA A 664 -1.43 -45.85 -45.02
CA ALA A 664 -1.79 -45.46 -46.38
C ALA A 664 -0.82 -46.02 -47.43
N GLN A 665 0.49 -45.91 -47.18
CA GLN A 665 1.53 -46.39 -48.09
C GLN A 665 1.50 -47.91 -48.26
N GLU A 666 1.27 -48.65 -47.17
CA GLU A 666 1.14 -50.10 -47.21
C GLU A 666 -0.10 -50.53 -48.02
N ARG A 667 -1.25 -49.89 -47.75
CA ARG A 667 -2.51 -50.16 -48.48
C ARG A 667 -2.41 -49.81 -49.97
N TYR A 668 -1.78 -48.68 -50.30
CA TYR A 668 -1.56 -48.25 -51.67
C TYR A 668 -0.72 -49.29 -52.45
N LYS A 669 0.43 -49.70 -51.90
CA LYS A 669 1.32 -50.70 -52.53
C LYS A 669 0.63 -52.05 -52.69
N GLN A 670 -0.11 -52.50 -51.68
CA GLN A 670 -0.81 -53.78 -51.75
C GLN A 670 -1.85 -53.80 -52.87
N ASN A 671 -2.59 -52.71 -53.05
CA ASN A 671 -3.63 -52.63 -54.06
C ASN A 671 -3.07 -52.46 -55.49
N GLU A 672 -1.91 -51.81 -55.67
CA GLU A 672 -1.16 -51.84 -56.94
C GLU A 672 -0.69 -53.25 -57.32
N ILE A 673 -0.14 -54.00 -56.33
CA ILE A 673 0.28 -55.38 -56.54
C ILE A 673 -0.93 -56.25 -56.93
N ASP A 674 -2.04 -56.14 -56.20
CA ASP A 674 -3.26 -56.91 -56.48
C ASP A 674 -3.86 -56.56 -57.86
N GLN A 675 -3.71 -55.33 -58.33
CA GLN A 675 -4.14 -54.91 -59.67
C GLN A 675 -3.23 -55.51 -60.76
N ALA A 676 -1.91 -55.40 -60.62
CA ALA A 676 -0.94 -55.97 -61.55
C ALA A 676 -1.07 -57.49 -61.67
N VAL A 677 -1.31 -58.19 -60.55
CA VAL A 677 -1.57 -59.65 -60.55
C VAL A 677 -2.89 -59.99 -61.27
N SER A 678 -3.92 -59.14 -61.14
CA SER A 678 -5.20 -59.32 -61.83
C SER A 678 -5.06 -59.13 -63.34
N GLU A 679 -4.32 -58.11 -63.77
CA GLU A 679 -4.07 -57.80 -65.18
C GLU A 679 -3.25 -58.91 -65.84
N VAL A 680 -2.20 -59.40 -65.17
CA VAL A 680 -1.42 -60.55 -65.64
C VAL A 680 -2.29 -61.81 -65.78
N ARG A 681 -3.20 -62.08 -64.83
CA ARG A 681 -4.14 -63.21 -64.92
C ARG A 681 -5.18 -63.04 -66.03
N ALA A 682 -5.58 -61.81 -66.36
CA ALA A 682 -6.51 -61.52 -67.46
C ALA A 682 -5.85 -61.63 -68.84
N VAL A 683 -4.53 -61.50 -68.92
CA VAL A 683 -3.74 -61.70 -70.16
C VAL A 683 -3.37 -63.17 -70.38
N LEU A 684 -3.31 -63.97 -69.31
CA LEU A 684 -2.95 -65.40 -69.34
C LEU A 684 -4.15 -66.35 -69.48
N ASN A 685 -5.38 -65.85 -69.35
CA ASN A 685 -6.64 -66.55 -69.65
C ASN A 685 -7.25 -65.99 -70.93
#